data_AF-A0A4R1RZ13-F1
#
_entry.id   AF-A0A4R1RZ13-F1
#
_cell.length_a   1.000
_cell.length_b   1.000
_cell.length_c   1.000
_cell.angle_alpha   90.00
_cell.angle_beta   90.00
_cell.angle_gamma   90.00
#
_symmetry.space_group_name_H-M   'P 1'
#
loop_
_entity.id
_entity.type
_entity.pdbx_description
1 polymer ?
#
loop_
_entity_poly.entity_id
_entity_poly.type
_entity_poly.pdbx_seq_one_letter_code
_entity_poly.pdbx_strand_id
1 'polypeptide(L)'
;MFYKALQFVNMRNGPSLDEAVVTQMLADDVGREIEASADGVWHKLEILGLERTGWVRIRNDLGDILQEVEAPPRPDFTLWAFLKSCVDAEIWINEQSKEQGFFVLADYLIAWADIESKLKNSLPKNPLTDGAGPFQITSADWQRFLDSKFGKDFSAGDRDDGLDQTCGAAFLALEAMKAISEGITQQDVANGDDETSGPTGPYIPSYVDVLLAHLIGTKAAIDVRMAKLRDEGGKFIDTILPAHFSPEDLAKLITFRSSLLKDANDKIETIDGLLLKAESLLNTELQKAYKLISENTPEDLPKVDGTAPWLAFADRERSDWEQSLINESTAQGTVRVLEYFRSINFATGSVVPWCGAFVGFCMKKAESPFSDTVVEGPARAANWKSWGNVSIPLGDPNVPPGAVVVLAPEKGSARSGHVGFFSRYFGDNDSLVEILGGNQSDTVTRTKFARSKIAAIRWFSPAVMRDTKGAESAFTGSSDERFGKLLDLIGVLESNGNYSAFFSNARNKNDPAFTTMTVNQVLAWQRDFIARGSKSSAVGKYQFLRKTLGGLRDQGVLSGGDRFDERSQDKLAIALMKGRGLGRYLSGVLSSEDFGVNLAKEWASLPVPKQVRRGNRLVNSGQSYYAGDGLNRSLVSVEGFMAVLRAVRG
;
A
#
# COMPACT_ATOMS: atom_id res chain seq x y z
N MET A 1 -19.16 -25.17 -3.90
CA MET A 1 -18.59 -25.98 -5.00
C MET A 1 -18.43 -25.13 -6.27
N PHE A 2 -17.75 -25.63 -7.31
CA PHE A 2 -17.68 -24.95 -8.61
C PHE A 2 -18.36 -25.80 -9.68
N TYR A 3 -19.13 -25.14 -10.55
CA TYR A 3 -19.88 -25.81 -11.59
C TYR A 3 -19.60 -25.17 -12.95
N LYS A 4 -19.20 -26.00 -13.90
CA LYS A 4 -19.07 -25.61 -15.30
C LYS A 4 -20.37 -25.87 -16.04
N ALA A 5 -20.88 -24.88 -16.75
CA ALA A 5 -22.03 -25.05 -17.62
C ALA A 5 -21.64 -25.91 -18.84
N LEU A 6 -22.36 -27.01 -19.07
CA LEU A 6 -22.11 -27.89 -20.21
C LEU A 6 -22.73 -27.35 -21.51
N GLN A 7 -23.59 -26.35 -21.38
CA GLN A 7 -24.30 -25.69 -22.46
C GLN A 7 -24.75 -24.29 -22.01
N PHE A 8 -25.43 -23.56 -22.89
CA PHE A 8 -26.09 -22.32 -22.51
C PHE A 8 -27.21 -22.58 -21.48
N VAL A 9 -27.24 -21.81 -20.39
CA VAL A 9 -28.20 -21.98 -19.30
C VAL A 9 -28.77 -20.65 -18.84
N ASN A 10 -30.10 -20.57 -18.72
CA ASN A 10 -30.78 -19.44 -18.09
C ASN A 10 -30.70 -19.58 -16.57
N MET A 11 -30.27 -18.52 -15.89
CA MET A 11 -30.26 -18.42 -14.43
C MET A 11 -31.38 -17.51 -13.95
N ARG A 12 -32.03 -17.89 -12.86
CA ARG A 12 -33.31 -17.32 -12.43
C ARG A 12 -33.22 -16.61 -11.08
N ASN A 13 -34.20 -15.77 -10.79
CA ASN A 13 -34.26 -15.01 -9.53
C ASN A 13 -34.49 -15.90 -8.30
N GLY A 14 -35.10 -17.08 -8.50
CA GLY A 14 -35.36 -18.08 -7.46
C GLY A 14 -35.28 -19.52 -7.98
N PRO A 15 -35.31 -20.53 -7.10
CA PRO A 15 -35.14 -21.95 -7.43
C PRO A 15 -36.39 -22.60 -8.06
N SER A 16 -36.96 -21.97 -9.10
CA SER A 16 -38.12 -22.47 -9.83
C SER A 16 -38.06 -22.09 -11.32
N LEU A 17 -38.70 -22.87 -12.18
CA LEU A 17 -38.84 -22.56 -13.61
C LEU A 17 -39.79 -21.37 -13.87
N ASP A 18 -40.64 -21.03 -12.91
CA ASP A 18 -41.60 -19.92 -13.03
C ASP A 18 -40.96 -18.56 -12.70
N GLU A 19 -39.75 -18.57 -12.10
CA GLU A 19 -39.03 -17.36 -11.72
C GLU A 19 -38.40 -16.66 -12.93
N ALA A 20 -38.36 -15.32 -12.90
CA ALA A 20 -37.80 -14.53 -13.98
C ALA A 20 -36.32 -14.88 -14.22
N VAL A 21 -35.92 -14.92 -15.49
CA VAL A 21 -34.50 -15.05 -15.87
C VAL A 21 -33.79 -13.74 -15.54
N VAL A 22 -32.73 -13.82 -14.74
CA VAL A 22 -31.95 -12.66 -14.28
C VAL A 22 -30.59 -12.57 -14.97
N THR A 23 -30.04 -13.70 -15.39
CA THR A 23 -28.78 -13.78 -16.15
C THR A 23 -28.69 -15.11 -16.90
N GLN A 24 -27.60 -15.32 -17.62
CA GLN A 24 -27.33 -16.51 -18.42
C GLN A 24 -25.86 -16.92 -18.25
N MET A 25 -25.62 -18.23 -18.23
CA MET A 25 -24.30 -18.84 -18.40
C MET A 25 -24.17 -19.33 -19.83
N LEU A 26 -23.03 -19.04 -20.45
CA LEU A 26 -22.61 -19.67 -21.70
C LEU A 26 -22.03 -21.06 -21.43
N ALA A 27 -21.92 -21.87 -22.48
CA ALA A 27 -21.21 -23.14 -22.38
C ALA A 27 -19.75 -22.88 -21.94
N ASP A 28 -19.24 -23.74 -21.06
CA ASP A 28 -17.95 -23.67 -20.37
C ASP A 28 -17.77 -22.53 -19.36
N ASP A 29 -18.77 -21.67 -19.13
CA ASP A 29 -18.74 -20.73 -18.01
C ASP A 29 -18.68 -21.49 -16.68
N VAL A 30 -17.86 -21.00 -15.74
CA VAL A 30 -17.73 -21.59 -14.40
C VAL A 30 -18.39 -20.68 -13.38
N GLY A 31 -19.32 -21.24 -12.60
CA GLY A 31 -19.98 -20.58 -11.49
C GLY A 31 -19.48 -21.10 -10.15
N ARG A 32 -19.21 -20.19 -9.21
CA ARG A 32 -19.04 -20.51 -7.79
C ARG A 32 -20.41 -20.63 -7.15
N GLU A 33 -20.67 -21.75 -6.50
CA GLU A 33 -21.89 -21.92 -5.72
C GLU A 33 -21.89 -21.03 -4.48
N ILE A 34 -22.95 -20.25 -4.34
CA ILE A 34 -23.22 -19.39 -3.17
C ILE A 34 -24.17 -20.10 -2.21
N GLU A 35 -25.18 -20.79 -2.75
CA GLU A 35 -26.29 -21.38 -2.00
C GLU A 35 -26.87 -22.54 -2.82
N ALA A 36 -27.44 -23.54 -2.14
CA ALA A 36 -28.18 -24.63 -2.77
C ALA A 36 -29.57 -24.75 -2.14
N SER A 37 -30.57 -25.16 -2.93
CA SER A 37 -31.92 -25.40 -2.44
C SER A 37 -31.93 -26.62 -1.52
N ALA A 38 -32.91 -26.70 -0.62
CA ALA A 38 -33.01 -27.79 0.35
C ALA A 38 -33.11 -29.20 -0.27
N ASP A 39 -33.60 -29.29 -1.51
CA ASP A 39 -33.69 -30.54 -2.29
C ASP A 39 -32.43 -30.85 -3.10
N GLY A 40 -31.44 -29.94 -3.13
CA GLY A 40 -30.19 -30.08 -3.89
C GLY A 40 -30.38 -30.07 -5.41
N VAL A 41 -31.54 -29.62 -5.92
CA VAL A 41 -31.83 -29.58 -7.36
C VAL A 41 -31.37 -28.27 -7.98
N TRP A 42 -31.48 -27.18 -7.23
CA TRP A 42 -31.16 -25.83 -7.67
C TRP A 42 -29.97 -25.27 -6.90
N HIS A 43 -29.07 -24.64 -7.65
CA HIS A 43 -27.85 -24.07 -7.13
C HIS A 43 -27.82 -22.61 -7.55
N LYS A 44 -27.66 -21.73 -6.56
CA LYS A 44 -27.41 -20.32 -6.81
C LYS A 44 -25.93 -20.17 -7.08
N LEU A 45 -25.60 -19.85 -8.32
CA LEU A 45 -24.21 -19.66 -8.73
C LEU A 45 -23.91 -18.17 -8.93
N GLU A 46 -22.69 -17.79 -8.62
CA GLU A 46 -22.04 -16.57 -9.09
C GLU A 46 -21.13 -16.92 -10.26
N ILE A 47 -21.41 -16.38 -11.44
CA ILE A 47 -20.57 -16.61 -12.62
C ILE A 47 -19.25 -15.87 -12.43
N LEU A 48 -18.14 -16.63 -12.44
CA LEU A 48 -16.80 -16.07 -12.25
C LEU A 48 -16.46 -15.10 -13.38
N GLY A 49 -15.93 -13.92 -13.02
CA GLY A 49 -15.53 -12.88 -13.97
C GLY A 49 -16.66 -12.03 -14.55
N LEU A 50 -17.93 -12.30 -14.22
CA LEU A 50 -19.10 -11.54 -14.72
C LEU A 50 -19.95 -10.87 -13.64
N GLU A 51 -19.76 -11.22 -12.35
CA GLU A 51 -20.54 -10.68 -11.22
C GLU A 51 -22.05 -10.86 -11.34
N ARG A 52 -22.48 -11.89 -12.07
CA ARG A 52 -23.90 -12.19 -12.23
C ARG A 52 -24.24 -13.41 -11.40
N THR A 53 -25.32 -13.31 -10.64
CA THR A 53 -25.81 -14.42 -9.82
C THR A 53 -27.19 -14.86 -10.27
N GLY A 54 -27.52 -16.11 -9.97
CA GLY A 54 -28.86 -16.65 -10.22
C GLY A 54 -28.95 -18.14 -9.93
N TRP A 55 -30.17 -18.62 -9.86
CA TRP A 55 -30.49 -20.02 -9.61
C TRP A 55 -30.53 -20.82 -10.90
N VAL A 56 -29.87 -21.97 -10.91
CA VAL A 56 -29.81 -22.89 -12.06
C VAL A 56 -29.89 -24.33 -11.56
N ARG A 57 -30.46 -25.22 -12.37
CA ARG A 57 -30.53 -26.65 -12.05
C ARG A 57 -29.23 -27.34 -12.42
N ILE A 58 -28.84 -28.39 -11.70
CA ILE A 58 -27.70 -29.24 -12.13
C ILE A 58 -28.09 -30.13 -13.33
N ARG A 59 -29.36 -30.53 -13.43
CA ARG A 59 -29.86 -31.48 -14.43
C ARG A 59 -31.20 -31.02 -15.01
N ASN A 60 -31.43 -31.35 -16.28
CA ASN A 60 -32.75 -31.29 -16.93
C ASN A 60 -33.16 -32.66 -17.47
N ASP A 61 -34.31 -32.74 -18.16
CA ASP A 61 -34.84 -34.00 -18.70
C ASP A 61 -33.94 -34.66 -19.76
N LEU A 62 -32.94 -33.93 -20.28
CA LEU A 62 -31.98 -34.38 -21.27
C LEU A 62 -30.62 -34.77 -20.68
N GLY A 63 -30.39 -34.54 -19.38
CA GLY A 63 -29.15 -34.88 -18.69
C GLY A 63 -28.58 -33.73 -17.86
N ASP A 64 -27.33 -33.90 -17.42
CA ASP A 64 -26.62 -32.89 -16.63
C ASP A 64 -26.38 -31.65 -17.49
N ILE A 65 -26.70 -30.47 -16.94
CA ILE A 65 -26.48 -29.17 -17.57
C ILE A 65 -25.35 -28.40 -16.89
N LEU A 66 -24.99 -28.83 -15.68
CA LEU A 66 -23.80 -28.40 -14.95
C LEU A 66 -22.93 -29.61 -14.64
N GLN A 67 -21.62 -29.42 -14.71
CA GLN A 67 -20.61 -30.38 -14.27
C GLN A 67 -19.86 -29.78 -13.08
N GLU A 68 -19.78 -30.50 -11.97
CA GLU A 68 -18.89 -30.12 -10.88
C GLU A 68 -17.43 -30.16 -11.37
N VAL A 69 -16.70 -29.08 -11.11
CA VAL A 69 -15.30 -28.92 -11.50
C VAL A 69 -14.48 -28.44 -10.31
N GLU A 70 -13.16 -28.62 -10.39
CA GLU A 70 -12.25 -27.96 -9.46
C GLU A 70 -12.35 -26.44 -9.61
N ALA A 71 -12.02 -25.71 -8.55
CA ALA A 71 -11.91 -24.25 -8.60
C ALA A 71 -10.97 -23.85 -9.76
N PRO A 72 -11.38 -22.94 -10.65
CA PRO A 72 -10.48 -22.50 -11.70
C PRO A 72 -9.22 -21.88 -11.07
N PRO A 73 -8.07 -22.05 -11.71
CA PRO A 73 -6.82 -21.51 -11.20
C PRO A 73 -6.96 -19.99 -11.07
N ARG A 74 -6.64 -19.46 -9.89
CA ARG A 74 -6.60 -18.02 -9.69
C ARG A 74 -5.57 -17.38 -10.63
N PRO A 75 -5.84 -16.21 -11.21
CA PRO A 75 -4.88 -15.52 -12.07
C PRO A 75 -3.54 -15.35 -11.36
N ASP A 76 -2.49 -15.92 -11.94
CA ASP A 76 -1.15 -15.79 -11.38
C ASP A 76 -0.58 -14.40 -11.69
N PHE A 77 0.36 -13.95 -10.87
CA PHE A 77 1.05 -12.68 -11.05
C PHE A 77 2.55 -12.87 -11.01
N THR A 78 3.28 -12.04 -11.76
CA THR A 78 4.74 -12.01 -11.62
C THR A 78 5.14 -11.29 -10.33
N LEU A 79 6.26 -11.69 -9.73
CA LEU A 79 6.83 -11.03 -8.55
C LEU A 79 6.96 -9.51 -8.77
N TRP A 80 7.49 -9.08 -9.93
CA TRP A 80 7.64 -7.66 -10.24
C TRP A 80 6.29 -6.91 -10.23
N ALA A 81 5.26 -7.48 -10.85
CA ALA A 81 3.93 -6.86 -10.90
C ALA A 81 3.31 -6.75 -9.50
N PHE A 82 3.51 -7.75 -8.65
CA PHE A 82 3.06 -7.74 -7.26
C PHE A 82 3.76 -6.66 -6.44
N LEU A 83 5.10 -6.61 -6.49
CA LEU A 83 5.90 -5.58 -5.79
C LEU A 83 5.47 -4.17 -6.21
N LYS A 84 5.29 -3.96 -7.53
CA LYS A 84 4.84 -2.67 -8.04
C LYS A 84 3.43 -2.33 -7.56
N SER A 85 2.51 -3.31 -7.57
CA SER A 85 1.15 -3.11 -7.08
C SER A 85 1.11 -2.77 -5.58
N CYS A 86 2.00 -3.33 -4.75
CA CYS A 86 2.12 -2.94 -3.34
C CYS A 86 2.63 -1.49 -3.18
N VAL A 87 3.61 -1.06 -3.97
CA VAL A 87 4.09 0.34 -3.98
C VAL A 87 2.98 1.29 -4.43
N ASP A 88 2.26 0.94 -5.48
CA ASP A 88 1.16 1.76 -5.99
C ASP A 88 -0.01 1.80 -4.98
N ALA A 89 -0.29 0.71 -4.27
CA ALA A 89 -1.28 0.65 -3.20
C ALA A 89 -0.89 1.50 -1.99
N GLU A 90 0.39 1.53 -1.60
CA GLU A 90 0.93 2.45 -0.57
C GLU A 90 0.64 3.91 -0.95
N ILE A 91 0.98 4.32 -2.18
CA ILE A 91 0.77 5.69 -2.65
C ILE A 91 -0.72 6.01 -2.65
N TRP A 92 -1.53 5.15 -3.28
CA TRP A 92 -2.97 5.32 -3.45
C TRP A 92 -3.71 5.44 -2.11
N ILE A 93 -3.42 4.57 -1.12
CA ILE A 93 -4.13 4.60 0.16
C ILE A 93 -3.72 5.81 1.00
N ASN A 94 -2.43 6.13 1.03
CA ASN A 94 -1.89 7.20 1.87
C ASN A 94 -2.26 8.58 1.32
N GLU A 95 -2.36 8.75 0.00
CA GLU A 95 -2.82 10.00 -0.60
C GLU A 95 -4.25 10.35 -0.23
N GLN A 96 -5.11 9.34 -0.11
CA GLN A 96 -6.53 9.49 0.21
C GLN A 96 -6.84 9.48 1.72
N SER A 97 -5.82 9.27 2.55
CA SER A 97 -5.92 9.19 4.01
C SER A 97 -4.97 10.16 4.75
N LYS A 98 -4.31 11.10 4.05
CA LYS A 98 -3.31 12.03 4.62
C LYS A 98 -3.74 12.70 5.93
N GLU A 99 -5.02 13.06 6.04
CA GLU A 99 -5.59 13.74 7.21
C GLU A 99 -5.67 12.86 8.47
N GLN A 100 -5.46 11.54 8.34
CA GLN A 100 -5.80 10.56 9.37
C GLN A 100 -4.60 10.11 10.22
N GLY A 101 -3.37 10.50 9.88
CA GLY A 101 -2.16 10.21 10.68
C GLY A 101 -1.70 8.74 10.68
N PHE A 102 -2.35 7.87 9.89
CA PHE A 102 -1.97 6.48 9.67
C PHE A 102 -1.42 6.30 8.26
N PHE A 103 -0.37 5.50 8.14
CA PHE A 103 0.32 5.27 6.88
C PHE A 103 0.48 3.77 6.67
N VAL A 104 0.18 3.29 5.48
CA VAL A 104 0.45 1.91 5.06
C VAL A 104 1.74 1.91 4.26
N LEU A 105 2.57 0.90 4.42
CA LEU A 105 3.86 0.80 3.72
C LEU A 105 3.86 -0.42 2.82
N ALA A 106 4.47 -0.30 1.64
CA ALA A 106 4.53 -1.37 0.65
C ALA A 106 5.32 -2.57 1.18
N ASP A 107 6.40 -2.34 1.92
CA ASP A 107 7.19 -3.41 2.52
C ASP A 107 6.41 -4.16 3.62
N TYR A 108 5.52 -3.48 4.36
CA TYR A 108 4.55 -4.15 5.23
C TYR A 108 3.57 -5.02 4.46
N LEU A 109 2.99 -4.52 3.37
CA LEU A 109 2.06 -5.32 2.54
C LEU A 109 2.76 -6.57 1.98
N ILE A 110 3.97 -6.41 1.47
CA ILE A 110 4.78 -7.53 0.97
C ILE A 110 5.09 -8.52 2.10
N ALA A 111 5.48 -8.04 3.28
CA ALA A 111 5.74 -8.89 4.45
C ALA A 111 4.48 -9.67 4.86
N TRP A 112 3.32 -9.03 4.94
CA TRP A 112 2.06 -9.69 5.25
C TRP A 112 1.71 -10.77 4.22
N ALA A 113 1.83 -10.47 2.92
CA ALA A 113 1.60 -11.45 1.88
C ALA A 113 2.58 -12.63 1.92
N ASP A 114 3.85 -12.42 2.28
CA ASP A 114 4.81 -13.51 2.44
C ASP A 114 4.49 -14.38 3.67
N ILE A 115 4.05 -13.77 4.77
CA ILE A 115 3.61 -14.49 5.97
C ILE A 115 2.44 -15.42 5.65
N GLU A 116 1.43 -14.92 4.93
CA GLU A 116 0.20 -15.68 4.70
C GLU A 116 0.33 -16.72 3.59
N SER A 117 0.89 -16.34 2.44
CA SER A 117 0.84 -17.15 1.22
C SER A 117 2.21 -17.46 0.60
N LYS A 118 3.29 -16.87 1.14
CA LYS A 118 4.61 -16.85 0.49
C LYS A 118 4.55 -16.16 -0.88
N LEU A 119 3.84 -15.03 -0.95
CA LEU A 119 3.65 -14.18 -2.13
C LEU A 119 2.94 -14.91 -3.28
N LYS A 120 1.96 -15.76 -2.98
CA LYS A 120 1.23 -16.57 -3.98
C LYS A 120 -0.25 -16.26 -3.99
N ASN A 121 -0.88 -16.30 -5.16
CA ASN A 121 -2.33 -16.26 -5.26
C ASN A 121 -2.96 -17.61 -4.88
N SER A 122 -2.89 -17.99 -3.61
CA SER A 122 -3.30 -19.32 -3.13
C SER A 122 -4.78 -19.43 -2.78
N LEU A 123 -5.31 -20.66 -2.87
CA LEU A 123 -6.59 -21.03 -2.25
C LEU A 123 -6.57 -20.83 -0.72
N PRO A 124 -7.73 -20.93 -0.03
CA PRO A 124 -7.77 -20.77 1.41
C PRO A 124 -6.87 -21.73 2.17
N LYS A 125 -6.09 -21.17 3.11
CA LYS A 125 -5.16 -21.90 3.97
C LYS A 125 -5.61 -21.93 5.43
N ASN A 126 -6.23 -20.86 5.93
CA ASN A 126 -6.69 -20.78 7.30
C ASN A 126 -7.96 -21.64 7.46
N PRO A 127 -7.96 -22.66 8.35
CA PRO A 127 -9.12 -23.54 8.53
C PRO A 127 -10.37 -22.84 9.09
N LEU A 128 -10.25 -21.58 9.52
CA LEU A 128 -11.35 -20.80 10.10
C LEU A 128 -12.02 -19.85 9.11
N THR A 129 -11.42 -19.61 7.95
CA THR A 129 -11.91 -18.56 7.03
C THR A 129 -11.88 -19.02 5.58
N ASP A 130 -12.66 -18.33 4.74
CA ASP A 130 -12.61 -18.49 3.29
C ASP A 130 -11.53 -17.61 2.64
N GLY A 131 -10.59 -17.10 3.45
CA GLY A 131 -9.59 -16.14 3.05
C GLY A 131 -8.66 -16.68 1.98
N ALA A 132 -8.48 -15.97 0.87
CA ALA A 132 -7.71 -16.45 -0.26
C ALA A 132 -6.78 -15.39 -0.87
N GLY A 133 -5.93 -15.80 -1.82
CA GLY A 133 -4.95 -14.98 -2.49
C GLY A 133 -3.73 -14.61 -1.64
N PRO A 134 -2.89 -13.65 -2.08
CA PRO A 134 -1.62 -13.33 -1.44
C PRO A 134 -1.75 -12.97 0.04
N PHE A 135 -2.85 -12.31 0.42
CA PHE A 135 -3.10 -11.82 1.77
C PHE A 135 -4.11 -12.67 2.56
N GLN A 136 -4.65 -13.74 1.94
CA GLN A 136 -5.71 -14.57 2.53
C GLN A 136 -6.93 -13.74 2.98
N ILE A 137 -7.36 -12.78 2.15
CA ILE A 137 -8.49 -11.89 2.43
C ILE A 137 -9.82 -12.64 2.29
N THR A 138 -10.67 -12.58 3.33
CA THR A 138 -11.97 -13.26 3.40
C THR A 138 -13.03 -12.56 2.54
N SER A 139 -14.15 -13.24 2.25
CA SER A 139 -15.25 -12.59 1.51
C SER A 139 -15.83 -11.44 2.33
N ALA A 140 -15.87 -11.60 3.65
CA ALA A 140 -16.36 -10.56 4.57
C ALA A 140 -15.43 -9.34 4.61
N ASP A 141 -14.11 -9.55 4.64
CA ASP A 141 -13.13 -8.47 4.60
C ASP A 141 -13.16 -7.74 3.26
N TRP A 142 -13.29 -8.49 2.16
CA TRP A 142 -13.45 -7.90 0.84
C TRP A 142 -14.75 -7.10 0.73
N GLN A 143 -15.85 -7.59 1.28
CA GLN A 143 -17.11 -6.85 1.29
C GLN A 143 -16.96 -5.53 2.06
N ARG A 144 -16.29 -5.52 3.22
CA ARG A 144 -16.00 -4.25 3.93
C ARG A 144 -15.17 -3.30 3.09
N PHE A 145 -14.22 -3.81 2.32
CA PHE A 145 -13.47 -3.00 1.35
C PHE A 145 -14.40 -2.41 0.29
N LEU A 146 -15.26 -3.21 -0.35
CA LEU A 146 -16.24 -2.76 -1.35
C LEU A 146 -17.23 -1.72 -0.80
N ASP A 147 -17.68 -1.88 0.43
CA ASP A 147 -18.60 -0.97 1.12
C ASP A 147 -17.92 0.36 1.49
N SER A 148 -16.59 0.40 1.51
CA SER A 148 -15.83 1.60 1.81
C SER A 148 -15.75 2.56 0.62
N LYS A 149 -15.33 3.81 0.87
CA LYS A 149 -15.04 4.76 -0.21
C LYS A 149 -13.94 4.29 -1.17
N PHE A 150 -13.09 3.34 -0.73
CA PHE A 150 -11.92 2.87 -1.45
C PHE A 150 -12.25 1.69 -2.40
N GLY A 151 -13.33 0.95 -2.14
CA GLY A 151 -13.72 -0.21 -2.94
C GLY A 151 -14.67 0.08 -4.10
N LYS A 152 -15.03 1.35 -4.34
CA LYS A 152 -16.06 1.76 -5.32
C LYS A 152 -15.81 1.31 -6.77
N ASP A 153 -14.55 1.10 -7.12
CA ASP A 153 -14.13 0.68 -8.47
C ASP A 153 -13.81 -0.79 -8.58
N PHE A 154 -13.96 -1.50 -7.46
CA PHE A 154 -13.69 -2.91 -7.34
C PHE A 154 -14.99 -3.70 -7.35
N SER A 155 -14.80 -4.95 -7.72
CA SER A 155 -15.82 -5.96 -7.92
C SER A 155 -15.66 -7.06 -6.85
N ALA A 156 -16.70 -7.84 -6.58
CA ALA A 156 -16.58 -9.03 -5.73
C ALA A 156 -15.58 -10.05 -6.31
N GLY A 157 -15.51 -10.14 -7.64
CA GLY A 157 -14.57 -10.99 -8.38
C GLY A 157 -13.12 -10.53 -8.31
N ASP A 158 -12.86 -9.23 -8.14
CA ASP A 158 -11.49 -8.68 -8.03
C ASP A 158 -10.75 -9.20 -6.78
N ARG A 159 -11.47 -9.75 -5.79
CA ARG A 159 -10.87 -10.49 -4.67
C ARG A 159 -10.01 -11.66 -5.15
N ASP A 160 -10.27 -12.22 -6.33
CA ASP A 160 -9.56 -13.39 -6.83
C ASP A 160 -8.32 -13.02 -7.66
N ASP A 161 -8.15 -11.76 -8.02
CA ASP A 161 -6.94 -11.21 -8.62
C ASP A 161 -5.94 -10.78 -7.54
N GLY A 162 -4.75 -11.37 -7.55
CA GLY A 162 -3.74 -11.11 -6.52
C GLY A 162 -3.10 -9.72 -6.57
N LEU A 163 -3.17 -9.02 -7.71
CA LEU A 163 -2.74 -7.63 -7.82
C LEU A 163 -3.83 -6.70 -7.28
N ASP A 164 -5.10 -6.94 -7.57
CA ASP A 164 -6.20 -6.10 -7.05
C ASP A 164 -6.41 -6.29 -5.55
N GLN A 165 -6.09 -7.47 -5.00
CA GLN A 165 -6.00 -7.68 -3.56
C GLN A 165 -5.05 -6.71 -2.84
N THR A 166 -4.02 -6.14 -3.50
CA THR A 166 -3.10 -5.21 -2.84
C THR A 166 -3.79 -3.94 -2.34
N CYS A 167 -4.80 -3.45 -3.07
CA CYS A 167 -5.60 -2.29 -2.63
C CYS A 167 -6.52 -2.65 -1.46
N GLY A 168 -7.17 -3.83 -1.51
CA GLY A 168 -7.97 -4.33 -0.39
C GLY A 168 -7.12 -4.57 0.86
N ALA A 169 -5.91 -5.12 0.71
CA ALA A 169 -4.95 -5.30 1.80
C ALA A 169 -4.52 -3.96 2.41
N ALA A 170 -4.22 -2.96 1.58
CA ALA A 170 -3.89 -1.62 2.04
C ALA A 170 -5.04 -0.98 2.83
N PHE A 171 -6.28 -1.13 2.35
CA PHE A 171 -7.47 -0.71 3.09
C PHE A 171 -7.60 -1.43 4.44
N LEU A 172 -7.45 -2.75 4.48
CA LEU A 172 -7.59 -3.54 5.71
C LEU A 172 -6.50 -3.20 6.73
N ALA A 173 -5.27 -2.92 6.30
CA ALA A 173 -4.21 -2.46 7.18
C ALA A 173 -4.57 -1.09 7.80
N LEU A 174 -5.07 -0.15 7.00
CA LEU A 174 -5.56 1.15 7.49
C LEU A 174 -6.75 0.99 8.44
N GLU A 175 -7.71 0.12 8.10
CA GLU A 175 -8.88 -0.19 8.94
C GLU A 175 -8.44 -0.76 10.30
N ALA A 176 -7.52 -1.73 10.29
CA ALA A 176 -6.99 -2.32 11.51
C ALA A 176 -6.26 -1.29 12.39
N MET A 177 -5.43 -0.42 11.80
CA MET A 177 -4.77 0.67 12.54
C MET A 177 -5.78 1.57 13.26
N LYS A 178 -6.86 1.96 12.57
CA LYS A 178 -7.92 2.79 13.16
C LYS A 178 -8.66 2.07 14.25
N ALA A 179 -9.11 0.85 13.99
CA ALA A 179 -9.87 0.06 14.94
C ALA A 179 -9.07 -0.20 16.23
N ILE A 180 -7.75 -0.46 16.11
CA ILE A 180 -6.88 -0.61 17.28
C ILE A 180 -6.77 0.71 18.05
N SER A 181 -6.51 1.81 17.35
CA SER A 181 -6.41 3.14 17.94
C SER A 181 -7.68 3.55 18.68
N GLU A 182 -8.84 3.36 18.04
CA GLU A 182 -10.16 3.65 18.59
C GLU A 182 -10.51 2.72 19.76
N GLY A 183 -10.26 1.41 19.62
CA GLY A 183 -10.55 0.44 20.66
C GLY A 183 -9.77 0.69 21.95
N ILE A 184 -8.49 1.04 21.83
CA ILE A 184 -7.65 1.43 22.98
C ILE A 184 -8.13 2.75 23.57
N THR A 185 -8.44 3.74 22.73
CA THR A 185 -8.96 5.04 23.19
C THR A 185 -10.28 4.89 23.97
N GLN A 186 -11.21 4.07 23.47
CA GLN A 186 -12.47 3.81 24.15
C GLN A 186 -12.27 3.13 25.50
N GLN A 187 -11.33 2.18 25.60
CA GLN A 187 -11.02 1.52 26.87
C GLN A 187 -10.32 2.46 27.86
N ASP A 188 -9.38 3.29 27.42
CA ASP A 188 -8.73 4.29 28.28
C ASP A 188 -9.79 5.26 28.84
N VAL A 189 -10.69 5.79 28.01
CA VAL A 189 -11.81 6.63 28.45
C VAL A 189 -12.72 5.91 29.45
N ALA A 190 -13.05 4.63 29.20
CA ALA A 190 -13.87 3.84 30.10
C ALA A 190 -13.21 3.60 31.48
N ASN A 191 -11.87 3.61 31.53
CA ASN A 191 -11.07 3.47 32.74
C ASN A 191 -10.74 4.82 33.41
N GLY A 192 -11.20 5.95 32.85
CA GLY A 192 -10.87 7.29 33.34
C GLY A 192 -9.41 7.72 33.06
N ASP A 193 -8.77 7.08 32.08
CA ASP A 193 -7.43 7.43 31.59
C ASP A 193 -7.57 8.46 30.46
N ASP A 194 -7.05 9.68 30.67
CA ASP A 194 -7.10 10.77 29.70
C ASP A 194 -5.91 10.76 28.72
N GLU A 195 -5.00 9.78 28.79
CA GLU A 195 -3.80 9.71 27.96
C GLU A 195 -4.08 9.62 26.45
N THR A 196 -5.26 9.15 26.03
CA THR A 196 -5.68 9.12 24.61
C THR A 196 -6.66 10.21 24.20
N SER A 197 -7.28 10.90 25.17
CA SER A 197 -8.25 11.98 24.92
C SER A 197 -7.68 13.39 25.18
N GLY A 198 -6.53 13.46 25.84
CA GLY A 198 -5.79 14.69 26.13
C GLY A 198 -4.82 15.14 25.01
N PRO A 199 -3.86 16.03 25.32
CA PRO A 199 -2.97 16.66 24.33
C PRO A 199 -2.02 15.68 23.61
N THR A 200 -1.90 14.47 24.12
CA THR A 200 -1.17 13.33 23.54
C THR A 200 -1.93 12.67 22.39
N GLY A 201 -3.27 12.83 22.33
CA GLY A 201 -4.14 12.32 21.27
C GLY A 201 -4.21 10.79 21.18
N PRO A 202 -4.91 10.25 20.16
CA PRO A 202 -5.20 8.81 20.07
C PRO A 202 -3.94 7.94 19.97
N TYR A 203 -4.11 6.67 20.38
CA TYR A 203 -3.09 5.64 20.38
C TYR A 203 -2.49 5.38 18.99
N ILE A 204 -1.17 5.18 18.91
CA ILE A 204 -0.49 4.78 17.65
C ILE A 204 -0.20 3.28 17.67
N PRO A 205 -0.86 2.46 16.82
CA PRO A 205 -0.53 1.06 16.70
C PRO A 205 0.82 0.84 16.02
N SER A 206 1.54 -0.19 16.48
CA SER A 206 2.67 -0.75 15.75
C SER A 206 2.19 -1.64 14.60
N TYR A 207 3.04 -1.88 13.60
CA TYR A 207 2.71 -2.85 12.54
C TYR A 207 2.60 -4.29 13.05
N VAL A 208 3.14 -4.58 14.24
CA VAL A 208 2.93 -5.86 14.94
C VAL A 208 1.48 -6.00 15.38
N ASP A 209 0.88 -4.92 15.89
CA ASP A 209 -0.53 -4.90 16.27
C ASP A 209 -1.44 -5.10 15.05
N VAL A 210 -1.10 -4.42 13.95
CA VAL A 210 -1.81 -4.55 12.67
C VAL A 210 -1.67 -5.98 12.12
N LEU A 211 -0.46 -6.57 12.18
CA LEU A 211 -0.25 -7.96 11.80
C LEU A 211 -1.10 -8.89 12.67
N LEU A 212 -1.06 -8.75 14.01
CA LEU A 212 -1.88 -9.58 14.89
C LEU A 212 -3.38 -9.42 14.62
N ALA A 213 -3.86 -8.22 14.29
CA ALA A 213 -5.25 -8.03 13.88
C ALA A 213 -5.61 -8.86 12.65
N HIS A 214 -4.71 -9.01 11.68
CA HIS A 214 -4.91 -9.89 10.53
C HIS A 214 -4.77 -11.38 10.87
N LEU A 215 -3.86 -11.75 11.79
CA LEU A 215 -3.58 -13.16 12.08
C LEU A 215 -4.56 -13.81 13.07
N ILE A 216 -5.06 -13.05 14.05
CA ILE A 216 -5.91 -13.53 15.15
C ILE A 216 -7.18 -12.69 15.35
N GLY A 217 -7.45 -11.73 14.47
CA GLY A 217 -8.62 -10.86 14.54
C GLY A 217 -8.40 -9.58 15.35
N THR A 218 -8.98 -8.47 14.88
CA THR A 218 -8.78 -7.13 15.44
C THR A 218 -9.14 -7.00 16.91
N LYS A 219 -10.25 -7.61 17.36
CA LYS A 219 -10.68 -7.55 18.77
C LYS A 219 -9.70 -8.25 19.70
N ALA A 220 -9.23 -9.43 19.31
CA ALA A 220 -8.22 -10.16 20.07
C ALA A 220 -6.89 -9.39 20.12
N ALA A 221 -6.47 -8.78 19.01
CA ALA A 221 -5.27 -7.95 18.95
C ALA A 221 -5.35 -6.71 19.88
N ILE A 222 -6.52 -6.06 19.95
CA ILE A 222 -6.77 -4.96 20.90
C ILE A 222 -6.59 -5.46 22.34
N ASP A 223 -7.20 -6.58 22.70
CA ASP A 223 -7.11 -7.11 24.07
C ASP A 223 -5.69 -7.55 24.44
N VAL A 224 -4.94 -8.13 23.49
CA VAL A 224 -3.51 -8.44 23.63
C VAL A 224 -2.71 -7.18 23.93
N ARG A 225 -2.90 -6.12 23.13
CA ARG A 225 -2.17 -4.86 23.32
C ARG A 225 -2.55 -4.17 24.62
N MET A 226 -3.83 -4.20 24.99
CA MET A 226 -4.31 -3.63 26.25
C MET A 226 -3.74 -4.37 27.47
N ALA A 227 -3.70 -5.70 27.43
CA ALA A 227 -3.05 -6.49 28.47
C ALA A 227 -1.56 -6.14 28.60
N LYS A 228 -0.85 -5.94 27.48
CA LYS A 228 0.55 -5.46 27.51
C LYS A 228 0.68 -4.09 28.17
N LEU A 229 -0.20 -3.14 27.86
CA LEU A 229 -0.19 -1.79 28.45
C LEU A 229 -0.49 -1.80 29.95
N ARG A 230 -1.26 -2.78 30.43
CA ARG A 230 -1.54 -3.03 31.87
C ARG A 230 -0.49 -3.87 32.60
N ASP A 231 0.67 -4.13 31.99
CA ASP A 231 1.74 -4.96 32.58
C ASP A 231 1.37 -6.44 32.79
N GLU A 232 0.40 -6.94 32.02
CA GLU A 232 -0.08 -8.33 32.11
C GLU A 232 0.64 -9.26 31.12
N GLY A 233 1.75 -8.82 30.53
CA GLY A 233 2.49 -9.54 29.48
C GLY A 233 2.93 -10.96 29.84
N GLY A 234 3.14 -11.25 31.14
CA GLY A 234 3.49 -12.58 31.64
C GLY A 234 2.33 -13.58 31.69
N LYS A 235 1.08 -13.15 31.47
CA LYS A 235 -0.08 -14.07 31.40
C LYS A 235 -0.07 -14.86 30.09
N PHE A 236 -0.66 -16.05 30.11
CA PHE A 236 -0.84 -16.88 28.92
C PHE A 236 -1.88 -16.29 27.97
N ILE A 237 -1.69 -16.50 26.66
CA ILE A 237 -2.57 -15.98 25.61
C ILE A 237 -3.96 -16.63 25.63
N ASP A 238 -4.09 -17.82 26.23
CA ASP A 238 -5.37 -18.49 26.51
C ASP A 238 -6.22 -17.77 27.56
N THR A 239 -5.71 -16.73 28.22
CA THR A 239 -6.52 -15.84 29.05
C THR A 239 -7.32 -14.81 28.23
N ILE A 240 -6.96 -14.63 26.94
CA ILE A 240 -7.58 -13.66 26.03
C ILE A 240 -8.40 -14.35 24.94
N LEU A 241 -7.80 -15.30 24.21
CA LEU A 241 -8.41 -15.86 23.00
C LEU A 241 -9.78 -16.55 23.21
N PRO A 242 -10.08 -17.25 24.32
CA PRO A 242 -11.39 -17.88 24.51
C PRO A 242 -12.58 -16.92 24.49
N ALA A 243 -12.38 -15.61 24.72
CA ALA A 243 -13.45 -14.62 24.60
C ALA A 243 -13.83 -14.32 23.14
N HIS A 244 -12.97 -14.67 22.18
CA HIS A 244 -13.10 -14.34 20.76
C HIS A 244 -13.39 -15.54 19.86
N PHE A 245 -13.23 -16.76 20.36
CA PHE A 245 -13.34 -17.99 19.57
C PHE A 245 -14.14 -19.07 20.30
N SER A 246 -14.87 -19.88 19.54
CA SER A 246 -15.42 -21.13 20.08
C SER A 246 -14.27 -22.07 20.51
N PRO A 247 -14.48 -23.02 21.45
CA PRO A 247 -13.43 -23.95 21.84
C PRO A 247 -12.84 -24.75 20.66
N GLU A 248 -13.67 -25.10 19.67
CA GLU A 248 -13.25 -25.81 18.47
C GLU A 248 -12.38 -24.91 17.56
N ASP A 249 -12.83 -23.69 17.31
CA ASP A 249 -12.11 -22.76 16.44
C ASP A 249 -10.79 -22.31 17.08
N LEU A 250 -10.77 -22.15 18.40
CA LEU A 250 -9.56 -21.84 19.14
C LEU A 250 -8.51 -22.96 18.98
N ALA A 251 -8.91 -24.23 19.08
CA ALA A 251 -8.01 -25.36 18.87
C ALA A 251 -7.44 -25.40 17.44
N LYS A 252 -8.27 -25.10 16.43
CA LYS A 252 -7.83 -24.98 15.03
C LYS A 252 -6.86 -23.80 14.85
N LEU A 253 -7.14 -22.65 15.47
CA LEU A 253 -6.27 -21.46 15.42
C LEU A 253 -4.90 -21.74 16.03
N ILE A 254 -4.87 -22.32 17.23
CA ILE A 254 -3.63 -22.68 17.94
C ILE A 254 -2.80 -23.67 17.11
N THR A 255 -3.45 -24.62 16.45
CA THR A 255 -2.77 -25.56 15.55
C THR A 255 -2.21 -24.86 14.31
N PHE A 256 -3.02 -24.03 13.66
CA PHE A 256 -2.64 -23.33 12.43
C PHE A 256 -1.53 -22.28 12.65
N ARG A 257 -1.56 -21.58 13.79
CA ARG A 257 -0.59 -20.53 14.16
C ARG A 257 0.33 -20.98 15.30
N SER A 258 0.67 -22.27 15.37
CA SER A 258 1.48 -22.84 16.45
C SER A 258 2.83 -22.15 16.64
N SER A 259 3.47 -21.72 15.55
CA SER A 259 4.73 -20.96 15.59
C SER A 259 4.66 -19.64 16.38
N LEU A 260 3.46 -19.05 16.52
CA LEU A 260 3.21 -17.84 17.28
C LEU A 260 2.57 -18.12 18.63
N LEU A 261 1.60 -19.04 18.67
CA LEU A 261 0.74 -19.30 19.83
C LEU A 261 1.27 -20.35 20.80
N LYS A 262 2.36 -21.06 20.44
CA LYS A 262 3.02 -22.03 21.30
C LYS A 262 4.49 -21.74 21.50
N ASP A 263 5.00 -22.01 22.70
CA ASP A 263 6.41 -21.91 23.09
C ASP A 263 7.26 -23.04 22.47
N ALA A 264 8.57 -23.03 22.74
CA ALA A 264 9.50 -24.04 22.24
C ALA A 264 9.25 -25.46 22.79
N ASN A 265 8.42 -25.61 23.83
CA ASN A 265 8.03 -26.88 24.45
C ASN A 265 6.59 -27.29 24.06
N ASP A 266 6.03 -26.69 23.01
CA ASP A 266 4.66 -26.93 22.53
C ASP A 266 3.55 -26.54 23.54
N LYS A 267 3.87 -25.69 24.53
CA LYS A 267 2.88 -25.12 25.47
C LYS A 267 2.32 -23.81 24.96
N ILE A 268 1.14 -23.42 25.44
CA ILE A 268 0.54 -22.12 25.12
C ILE A 268 1.49 -20.98 25.51
N GLU A 269 1.64 -20.02 24.61
CA GLU A 269 2.56 -18.89 24.77
C GLU A 269 2.01 -17.81 25.70
N THR A 270 2.90 -17.01 26.28
CA THR A 270 2.54 -15.78 27.01
C THR A 270 2.19 -14.64 26.06
N ILE A 271 1.56 -13.59 26.58
CA ILE A 271 1.27 -12.37 25.80
C ILE A 271 2.58 -11.74 25.31
N ASP A 272 3.59 -11.64 26.17
CA ASP A 272 4.92 -11.15 25.79
C ASP A 272 5.62 -12.07 24.79
N GLY A 273 5.50 -13.39 24.96
CA GLY A 273 6.06 -14.35 24.01
C GLY A 273 5.42 -14.25 22.62
N LEU A 274 4.09 -14.08 22.55
CA LEU A 274 3.38 -13.85 21.29
C LEU A 274 3.88 -12.57 20.61
N LEU A 275 3.95 -11.47 21.35
CA LEU A 275 4.44 -10.19 20.83
C LEU A 275 5.87 -10.33 20.32
N LEU A 276 6.79 -10.85 21.11
CA LEU A 276 8.19 -11.05 20.70
C LEU A 276 8.33 -11.92 19.44
N LYS A 277 7.52 -12.97 19.32
CA LYS A 277 7.51 -13.83 18.13
C LYS A 277 6.96 -13.12 16.90
N ALA A 278 5.85 -12.40 17.05
CA ALA A 278 5.27 -11.61 15.97
C ALA A 278 6.22 -10.48 15.53
N GLU A 279 6.92 -9.85 16.47
CA GLU A 279 7.96 -8.85 16.21
C GLU A 279 9.13 -9.43 15.41
N SER A 280 9.66 -10.58 15.83
CA SER A 280 10.76 -11.26 15.15
C SER A 280 10.38 -11.72 13.73
N LEU A 281 9.17 -12.28 13.59
CA LEU A 281 8.61 -12.66 12.29
C LEU A 281 8.48 -11.45 11.37
N LEU A 282 7.84 -10.39 11.84
CA LEU A 282 7.61 -9.20 11.03
C LEU A 282 8.92 -8.51 10.64
N ASN A 283 9.89 -8.40 11.56
CA ASN A 283 11.20 -7.82 11.24
C ASN A 283 11.92 -8.59 10.12
N THR A 284 11.90 -9.92 10.20
CA THR A 284 12.51 -10.79 9.18
C THR A 284 11.85 -10.57 7.82
N GLU A 285 10.51 -10.50 7.79
CA GLU A 285 9.76 -10.37 6.54
C GLU A 285 9.81 -8.94 5.97
N LEU A 286 9.95 -7.90 6.80
CA LEU A 286 10.21 -6.53 6.35
C LEU A 286 11.58 -6.42 5.66
N GLN A 287 12.63 -7.01 6.22
CA GLN A 287 13.95 -7.04 5.58
C GLN A 287 13.92 -7.78 4.24
N LYS A 288 13.21 -8.91 4.19
CA LYS A 288 13.00 -9.65 2.94
C LYS A 288 12.22 -8.81 1.92
N ALA A 289 11.16 -8.13 2.34
CA ALA A 289 10.38 -7.24 1.48
C ALA A 289 11.23 -6.11 0.91
N TYR A 290 12.00 -5.41 1.74
CA TYR A 290 12.94 -4.39 1.29
C TYR A 290 13.94 -4.95 0.27
N LYS A 291 14.54 -6.11 0.57
CA LYS A 291 15.46 -6.78 -0.35
C LYS A 291 14.80 -7.05 -1.71
N LEU A 292 13.58 -7.59 -1.71
CA LEU A 292 12.82 -7.85 -2.93
C LEU A 292 12.57 -6.56 -3.74
N ILE A 293 12.18 -5.47 -3.10
CA ILE A 293 12.01 -4.16 -3.77
C ILE A 293 13.37 -3.69 -4.33
N SER A 294 14.44 -3.73 -3.54
CA SER A 294 15.77 -3.27 -3.95
C SER A 294 16.34 -4.03 -5.16
N GLU A 295 16.05 -5.32 -5.27
CA GLU A 295 16.58 -6.18 -6.34
C GLU A 295 15.72 -6.13 -7.62
N ASN A 296 14.42 -5.84 -7.49
CA ASN A 296 13.46 -5.98 -8.60
C ASN A 296 12.87 -4.64 -9.07
N THR A 297 12.76 -3.65 -8.18
CA THR A 297 12.20 -2.31 -8.41
C THR A 297 13.00 -1.23 -7.66
N PRO A 298 14.34 -1.15 -7.82
CA PRO A 298 15.16 -0.18 -7.08
C PRO A 298 14.79 1.28 -7.34
N GLU A 299 14.16 1.57 -8.48
CA GLU A 299 13.65 2.91 -8.81
C GLU A 299 12.48 3.37 -7.95
N ASP A 300 11.76 2.43 -7.33
CA ASP A 300 10.62 2.70 -6.45
C ASP A 300 11.07 2.91 -5.00
N LEU A 301 12.34 2.63 -4.67
CA LEU A 301 12.91 2.99 -3.37
C LEU A 301 13.15 4.50 -3.28
N PRO A 302 12.93 5.10 -2.09
CA PRO A 302 13.19 6.50 -1.89
C PRO A 302 14.67 6.82 -2.09
N LYS A 303 14.95 7.87 -2.87
CA LYS A 303 16.30 8.41 -2.98
C LYS A 303 16.58 9.27 -1.75
N VAL A 304 17.43 8.76 -0.87
CA VAL A 304 17.92 9.55 0.27
C VAL A 304 19.15 10.35 -0.15
N ASP A 305 19.04 11.67 -0.11
CA ASP A 305 20.15 12.62 -0.25
C ASP A 305 20.18 13.63 0.91
N GLY A 306 21.20 14.48 0.93
CA GLY A 306 21.33 15.57 1.90
C GLY A 306 22.03 15.17 3.20
N THR A 307 21.99 16.09 4.16
CA THR A 307 22.56 15.92 5.51
C THR A 307 21.46 16.17 6.55
N ALA A 308 21.71 15.76 7.80
CA ALA A 308 20.85 16.05 8.94
C ALA A 308 21.46 17.16 9.82
N PRO A 309 21.42 18.45 9.44
CA PRO A 309 22.02 19.53 10.21
C PRO A 309 21.43 19.68 11.62
N TRP A 310 20.16 19.28 11.82
CA TRP A 310 19.52 19.23 13.13
C TRP A 310 20.19 18.26 14.11
N LEU A 311 20.85 17.20 13.60
CA LEU A 311 21.48 16.18 14.44
C LEU A 311 22.62 16.76 15.29
N ALA A 312 23.37 17.74 14.76
CA ALA A 312 24.43 18.40 15.50
C ALA A 312 23.93 19.24 16.69
N PHE A 313 22.66 19.67 16.66
CA PHE A 313 22.02 20.32 17.81
C PHE A 313 21.55 19.28 18.83
N ALA A 314 20.96 18.18 18.35
CA ALA A 314 20.56 17.07 19.21
C ALA A 314 21.76 16.49 20.00
N ASP A 315 22.91 16.31 19.35
CA ASP A 315 24.13 15.83 20.02
C ASP A 315 24.68 16.82 21.05
N ARG A 316 24.58 18.13 20.79
CA ARG A 316 24.94 19.16 21.76
C ARG A 316 24.02 19.12 22.98
N GLU A 317 22.70 19.05 22.77
CA GLU A 317 21.76 18.89 23.88
C GLU A 317 22.08 17.62 24.68
N ARG A 318 22.34 16.48 24.03
CA ARG A 318 22.74 15.24 24.72
C ARG A 318 23.93 15.47 25.65
N SER A 319 24.97 16.16 25.19
CA SER A 319 26.16 16.48 25.99
C SER A 319 25.83 17.41 27.17
N ASP A 320 24.99 18.44 26.95
CA ASP A 320 24.58 19.36 28.01
C ASP A 320 23.75 18.65 29.09
N TRP A 321 22.86 17.74 28.68
CA TRP A 321 22.06 16.90 29.58
C TRP A 321 22.90 15.89 30.37
N GLU A 322 23.91 15.29 29.75
CA GLU A 322 24.84 14.37 30.40
C GLU A 322 25.71 15.08 31.47
N GLN A 323 26.11 16.34 31.22
CA GLN A 323 27.08 17.03 32.08
C GLN A 323 26.45 17.96 33.12
N SER A 324 25.38 18.67 32.77
CA SER A 324 24.92 19.83 33.53
C SER A 324 23.42 19.82 33.86
N LEU A 325 22.54 19.44 32.93
CA LEU A 325 21.10 19.46 33.18
C LEU A 325 20.62 18.21 33.94
N ILE A 326 21.29 17.07 33.74
CA ILE A 326 21.06 15.78 34.40
C ILE A 326 19.69 15.14 34.08
N ASN A 327 18.59 15.74 34.55
CA ASN A 327 17.22 15.29 34.28
C ASN A 327 16.22 16.45 34.37
N GLU A 328 14.99 16.21 33.90
CA GLU A 328 13.95 17.22 33.76
C GLU A 328 13.41 17.76 35.08
N SER A 329 13.60 17.01 36.18
CA SER A 329 13.18 17.38 37.53
C SER A 329 14.13 18.38 38.21
N THR A 330 15.32 18.62 37.64
CA THR A 330 16.20 19.70 38.11
C THR A 330 15.65 21.07 37.68
N ALA A 331 15.96 22.13 38.44
CA ALA A 331 15.52 23.48 38.08
C ALA A 331 16.02 23.90 36.68
N GLN A 332 17.25 23.52 36.32
CA GLN A 332 17.83 23.83 35.01
C GLN A 332 17.20 22.97 33.90
N GLY A 333 16.98 21.68 34.16
CA GLY A 333 16.30 20.76 33.24
C GLY A 333 14.86 21.21 32.95
N THR A 334 14.08 21.56 33.98
CA THR A 334 12.72 22.09 33.82
C THR A 334 12.72 23.34 32.95
N VAL A 335 13.60 24.31 33.21
CA VAL A 335 13.71 25.52 32.39
C VAL A 335 14.03 25.17 30.94
N ARG A 336 14.95 24.22 30.71
CA ARG A 336 15.34 23.81 29.36
C ARG A 336 14.21 23.11 28.60
N VAL A 337 13.43 22.25 29.26
CA VAL A 337 12.27 21.60 28.63
C VAL A 337 11.22 22.65 28.24
N LEU A 338 10.95 23.63 29.09
CA LEU A 338 10.03 24.72 28.76
C LEU A 338 10.54 25.58 27.59
N GLU A 339 11.87 25.72 27.41
CA GLU A 339 12.45 26.37 26.22
C GLU A 339 12.20 25.58 24.93
N TYR A 340 12.24 24.24 24.97
CA TYR A 340 11.88 23.42 23.81
C TYR A 340 10.44 23.69 23.37
N PHE A 341 9.48 23.71 24.31
CA PHE A 341 8.09 24.04 24.00
C PHE A 341 7.93 25.46 23.45
N ARG A 342 8.62 26.47 24.01
CA ARG A 342 8.59 27.83 23.46
C ARG A 342 9.10 27.89 22.03
N SER A 343 10.13 27.13 21.69
CA SER A 343 10.71 27.12 20.33
C SER A 343 9.74 26.64 19.24
N ILE A 344 8.73 25.87 19.64
CA ILE A 344 7.68 25.35 18.75
C ILE A 344 6.34 26.06 18.96
N ASN A 345 6.32 27.21 19.64
CA ASN A 345 5.12 27.99 19.95
C ASN A 345 4.06 27.21 20.73
N PHE A 346 4.47 26.27 21.58
CA PHE A 346 3.57 25.53 22.46
C PHE A 346 3.57 26.14 23.86
N ALA A 347 2.42 26.61 24.34
CA ALA A 347 2.29 27.24 25.64
C ALA A 347 2.04 26.19 26.74
N THR A 348 3.00 26.01 27.64
CA THR A 348 2.85 25.20 28.86
C THR A 348 3.65 25.79 30.02
N GLY A 349 3.13 25.64 31.24
CA GLY A 349 3.81 26.01 32.49
C GLY A 349 4.40 24.81 33.25
N SER A 350 4.12 23.59 32.80
CA SER A 350 4.59 22.34 33.41
C SER A 350 5.32 21.46 32.40
N VAL A 351 6.16 20.57 32.92
CA VAL A 351 6.77 19.50 32.13
C VAL A 351 5.68 18.48 31.79
N VAL A 352 5.43 18.31 30.50
CA VAL A 352 4.56 17.31 29.89
C VAL A 352 5.40 16.53 28.87
N PRO A 353 4.96 15.39 28.32
CA PRO A 353 5.76 14.63 27.35
C PRO A 353 6.35 15.52 26.26
N TRP A 354 7.69 15.57 26.16
CA TRP A 354 8.42 16.62 25.43
C TRP A 354 9.35 16.10 24.33
N CYS A 355 9.27 14.82 23.97
CA CYS A 355 10.07 14.24 22.88
C CYS A 355 9.84 14.95 21.54
N GLY A 356 8.59 15.26 21.17
CA GLY A 356 8.27 16.02 19.97
C GLY A 356 8.75 17.47 20.02
N ALA A 357 8.66 18.11 21.19
CA ALA A 357 9.17 19.46 21.39
C ALA A 357 10.70 19.54 21.21
N PHE A 358 11.43 18.54 21.69
CA PHE A 358 12.87 18.41 21.47
C PHE A 358 13.24 18.26 19.98
N VAL A 359 12.53 17.39 19.25
CA VAL A 359 12.74 17.21 17.80
C VAL A 359 12.45 18.51 17.05
N GLY A 360 11.35 19.19 17.40
CA GLY A 360 10.97 20.49 16.84
C GLY A 360 12.00 21.58 17.13
N PHE A 361 12.54 21.64 18.35
CA PHE A 361 13.63 22.53 18.71
C PHE A 361 14.86 22.33 17.83
N CYS A 362 15.32 21.08 17.67
CA CYS A 362 16.49 20.75 16.86
C CYS A 362 16.28 21.16 15.39
N MET A 363 15.08 20.93 14.85
CA MET A 363 14.71 21.34 13.49
C MET A 363 14.67 22.87 13.33
N LYS A 364 14.09 23.60 14.30
CA LYS A 364 14.08 25.08 14.29
C LYS A 364 15.47 25.70 14.35
N LYS A 365 16.44 25.00 14.94
CA LYS A 365 17.85 25.43 14.96
C LYS A 365 18.61 25.17 13.66
N ALA A 366 18.14 24.26 12.81
CA ALA A 366 18.83 23.81 11.61
C ALA A 366 18.72 24.75 10.40
N GLU A 367 18.20 25.97 10.58
CA GLU A 367 17.95 26.98 9.53
C GLU A 367 17.01 26.49 8.40
N SER A 368 16.66 27.39 7.47
CA SER A 368 15.81 27.06 6.32
C SER A 368 16.58 26.15 5.34
N PRO A 369 15.93 25.14 4.71
CA PRO A 369 14.49 24.87 4.71
C PRO A 369 13.98 24.08 5.93
N PHE A 370 14.85 23.54 6.78
CA PHE A 370 14.46 22.59 7.84
C PHE A 370 13.66 23.24 8.96
N SER A 371 13.95 24.49 9.30
CA SER A 371 13.15 25.27 10.26
C SER A 371 11.69 25.43 9.81
N ASP A 372 11.44 25.36 8.50
CA ASP A 372 10.15 25.62 7.89
C ASP A 372 9.35 24.34 7.63
N THR A 373 9.95 23.17 7.89
CA THR A 373 9.33 21.84 7.66
C THR A 373 8.81 21.20 8.93
N VAL A 374 8.90 21.88 10.08
CA VAL A 374 8.36 21.40 11.36
C VAL A 374 6.85 21.14 11.20
N VAL A 375 6.41 19.94 11.62
CA VAL A 375 5.01 19.52 11.50
C VAL A 375 4.07 20.40 12.32
N GLU A 376 2.80 20.42 11.95
CA GLU A 376 1.74 21.01 12.77
C GLU A 376 1.57 20.20 14.07
N GLY A 377 1.34 20.88 15.19
CA GLY A 377 1.30 20.25 16.53
C GLY A 377 2.56 19.45 16.89
N PRO A 378 3.78 20.03 16.77
CA PRO A 378 5.04 19.27 16.84
C PRO A 378 5.37 18.71 18.22
N ALA A 379 4.68 19.13 19.28
CA ALA A 379 4.81 18.52 20.61
C ALA A 379 4.43 17.03 20.60
N ARG A 380 3.51 16.63 19.72
CA ARG A 380 2.98 15.27 19.66
C ARG A 380 3.83 14.37 18.76
N ALA A 381 4.33 13.25 19.30
CA ALA A 381 5.16 12.29 18.55
C ALA A 381 4.47 11.76 17.28
N ALA A 382 3.16 11.47 17.37
CA ALA A 382 2.34 11.03 16.24
C ALA A 382 2.44 11.91 14.99
N ASN A 383 2.47 13.23 15.17
CA ASN A 383 2.42 14.17 14.07
C ASN A 383 3.69 14.11 13.22
N TRP A 384 4.81 13.65 13.79
CA TRP A 384 6.06 13.48 13.07
C TRP A 384 6.03 12.35 12.02
N LYS A 385 5.00 11.49 12.01
CA LYS A 385 4.82 10.49 10.94
C LYS A 385 4.60 11.14 9.57
N SER A 386 4.08 12.36 9.52
CA SER A 386 3.89 13.14 8.28
C SER A 386 5.09 14.04 7.93
N TRP A 387 6.10 14.12 8.80
CA TRP A 387 7.27 14.96 8.57
C TRP A 387 8.07 14.50 7.34
N GLY A 388 8.75 15.43 6.68
CA GLY A 388 9.60 15.12 5.55
C GLY A 388 8.81 14.79 4.26
N ASN A 389 9.53 14.75 3.15
CA ASN A 389 8.97 14.45 1.83
C ASN A 389 9.31 13.03 1.34
N VAL A 390 9.93 12.22 2.20
CA VAL A 390 10.34 10.85 1.92
C VAL A 390 9.94 9.94 3.08
N SER A 391 9.26 8.83 2.76
CA SER A 391 9.04 7.69 3.65
C SER A 391 10.14 6.67 3.42
N ILE A 392 10.83 6.22 4.47
CA ILE A 392 11.84 5.15 4.37
C ILE A 392 11.17 3.82 4.75
N PRO A 393 11.31 2.76 3.92
CA PRO A 393 10.82 1.43 4.26
C PRO A 393 11.33 0.95 5.63
N LEU A 394 10.48 0.29 6.41
CA LEU A 394 10.86 -0.23 7.71
C LEU A 394 11.91 -1.33 7.62
N GLY A 395 11.96 -2.04 6.49
CA GLY A 395 12.94 -3.07 6.18
C GLY A 395 14.31 -2.57 5.72
N ASP A 396 14.47 -1.26 5.46
CA ASP A 396 15.73 -0.68 4.97
C ASP A 396 16.85 -0.80 6.02
N PRO A 397 18.00 -1.45 5.73
CA PRO A 397 19.12 -1.51 6.66
C PRO A 397 19.98 -0.23 6.66
N ASN A 398 19.81 0.67 5.68
CA ASN A 398 20.65 1.84 5.47
C ASN A 398 19.93 3.15 5.81
N VAL A 399 19.22 3.17 6.93
CA VAL A 399 18.54 4.39 7.40
C VAL A 399 19.60 5.48 7.69
N PRO A 400 19.40 6.73 7.22
CA PRO A 400 20.35 7.80 7.45
C PRO A 400 20.37 8.25 8.92
N PRO A 401 21.54 8.44 9.54
CA PRO A 401 21.64 9.10 10.84
C PRO A 401 20.94 10.46 10.81
N GLY A 402 20.07 10.70 11.79
CA GLY A 402 19.25 11.90 11.85
C GLY A 402 17.84 11.75 11.27
N ALA A 403 17.51 10.64 10.60
CA ALA A 403 16.14 10.39 10.15
C ALA A 403 15.16 10.43 11.33
N VAL A 404 13.97 11.00 11.12
CA VAL A 404 12.96 11.06 12.18
C VAL A 404 12.31 9.70 12.31
N VAL A 405 12.41 9.09 13.48
CA VAL A 405 11.83 7.79 13.81
C VAL A 405 10.70 8.02 14.79
N VAL A 406 9.51 7.54 14.44
CA VAL A 406 8.34 7.52 15.32
C VAL A 406 8.13 6.09 15.81
N LEU A 407 8.00 5.91 17.12
CA LEU A 407 7.79 4.63 17.77
C LEU A 407 6.37 4.54 18.33
N ALA A 408 5.77 3.35 18.25
CA ALA A 408 4.56 3.00 18.98
C ALA A 408 4.82 3.03 20.51
N PRO A 409 3.79 3.36 21.32
CA PRO A 409 3.92 3.51 22.76
C PRO A 409 4.15 2.17 23.47
N GLU A 410 4.83 2.27 24.63
CA GLU A 410 5.02 1.22 25.62
C GLU A 410 4.43 1.63 26.98
N LYS A 411 4.47 0.70 27.93
CA LYS A 411 4.13 0.97 29.33
C LYS A 411 4.85 2.23 29.84
N GLY A 412 4.10 3.12 30.48
CA GLY A 412 4.63 4.34 31.10
C GLY A 412 5.09 5.41 30.09
N SER A 413 4.76 5.26 28.80
CA SER A 413 4.95 6.29 27.79
C SER A 413 3.60 6.86 27.36
N ALA A 414 3.59 8.14 26.94
CA ALA A 414 2.41 8.75 26.37
C ALA A 414 1.87 7.91 25.20
N ARG A 415 0.55 7.72 25.14
CA ARG A 415 -0.14 6.90 24.11
C ARG A 415 0.09 7.39 22.68
N SER A 416 0.56 8.63 22.54
CA SER A 416 1.05 9.23 21.30
C SER A 416 2.33 8.60 20.73
N GLY A 417 2.94 7.64 21.44
CA GLY A 417 4.21 7.06 21.07
C GLY A 417 5.40 7.94 21.44
N HIS A 418 6.53 7.71 20.78
CA HIS A 418 7.78 8.42 21.01
C HIS A 418 8.41 8.85 19.68
N VAL A 419 9.24 9.90 19.70
CA VAL A 419 9.92 10.38 18.50
C VAL A 419 11.36 10.79 18.81
N GLY A 420 12.27 10.48 17.89
CA GLY A 420 13.67 10.87 17.98
C GLY A 420 14.38 10.73 16.64
N PHE A 421 15.69 10.91 16.67
CA PHE A 421 16.55 10.81 15.50
C PHE A 421 17.23 9.46 15.44
N PHE A 422 17.13 8.77 14.31
CA PHE A 422 17.82 7.52 14.04
C PHE A 422 19.33 7.69 14.26
N SER A 423 19.93 6.72 14.95
CA SER A 423 21.39 6.63 15.11
C SER A 423 21.95 5.51 14.26
N ARG A 424 21.49 4.27 14.53
CA ARG A 424 21.94 3.02 13.91
C ARG A 424 21.06 1.86 14.35
N TYR A 425 21.16 0.75 13.63
CA TYR A 425 20.63 -0.54 14.04
C TYR A 425 21.66 -1.38 14.82
N PHE A 426 21.16 -2.33 15.59
CA PHE A 426 21.93 -3.29 16.39
C PHE A 426 21.20 -4.63 16.53
N GLY A 427 21.91 -5.62 17.08
CA GLY A 427 21.38 -6.94 17.38
C GLY A 427 21.36 -7.83 16.14
N ASP A 428 20.99 -9.09 16.34
CA ASP A 428 20.84 -10.02 15.23
C ASP A 428 19.73 -9.54 14.30
N ASN A 429 20.01 -9.55 12.99
CA ASN A 429 19.12 -9.04 11.95
C ASN A 429 18.54 -7.65 12.29
N ASP A 430 19.35 -6.72 12.79
CA ASP A 430 18.94 -5.33 13.08
C ASP A 430 17.67 -5.25 13.95
N SER A 431 17.51 -6.19 14.89
CA SER A 431 16.32 -6.29 15.75
C SER A 431 16.13 -5.10 16.70
N LEU A 432 17.17 -4.29 16.92
CA LEU A 432 17.13 -3.10 17.75
C LEU A 432 17.47 -1.83 16.96
N VAL A 433 16.77 -0.74 17.26
CA VAL A 433 17.05 0.61 16.76
C VAL A 433 17.51 1.50 17.90
N GLU A 434 18.62 2.22 17.72
CA GLU A 434 19.06 3.28 18.64
C GLU A 434 18.61 4.63 18.11
N ILE A 435 17.90 5.39 18.95
CA ILE A 435 17.47 6.75 18.63
C ILE A 435 18.03 7.74 19.64
N LEU A 436 18.38 8.93 19.16
CA LEU A 436 18.67 10.10 19.97
C LEU A 436 17.38 10.92 20.13
N GLY A 437 16.88 11.03 21.35
CA GLY A 437 15.63 11.71 21.63
C GLY A 437 15.62 12.34 23.02
N GLY A 438 14.70 13.28 23.22
CA GLY A 438 14.37 13.87 24.51
C GLY A 438 13.27 13.08 25.23
N ASN A 439 13.08 13.31 26.52
CA ASN A 439 12.12 12.60 27.38
C ASN A 439 12.38 11.09 27.48
N GLN A 440 13.63 10.67 27.28
CA GLN A 440 14.06 9.28 27.43
C GLN A 440 14.73 9.14 28.79
N SER A 441 14.06 8.50 29.75
CA SER A 441 14.51 8.50 31.15
C SER A 441 14.69 9.93 31.68
N ASP A 442 13.70 10.79 31.38
CA ASP A 442 13.64 12.20 31.83
C ASP A 442 14.83 13.05 31.36
N THR A 443 15.48 12.67 30.25
CA THR A 443 16.68 13.32 29.71
C THR A 443 16.75 13.29 28.18
N VAL A 444 17.76 13.94 27.59
CA VAL A 444 18.15 13.76 26.17
C VAL A 444 19.26 12.73 26.10
N THR A 445 18.98 11.57 25.52
CA THR A 445 19.95 10.46 25.46
C THR A 445 19.76 9.58 24.23
N ARG A 446 20.68 8.62 24.04
CA ARG A 446 20.55 7.54 23.05
C ARG A 446 19.99 6.30 23.73
N THR A 447 18.85 5.82 23.27
CA THR A 447 18.17 4.65 23.84
C THR A 447 17.86 3.65 22.74
N LYS A 448 17.99 2.35 23.07
CA LYS A 448 17.68 1.24 22.19
C LYS A 448 16.23 0.82 22.37
N PHE A 449 15.55 0.58 21.27
CA PHE A 449 14.18 0.07 21.22
C PHE A 449 14.11 -1.11 20.26
N ALA A 450 13.11 -1.97 20.41
CA ALA A 450 12.84 -3.00 19.41
C ALA A 450 12.47 -2.32 18.07
N ARG A 451 13.08 -2.78 16.97
CA ARG A 451 12.83 -2.23 15.62
C ARG A 451 11.36 -2.36 15.21
N SER A 452 10.70 -3.40 15.69
CA SER A 452 9.26 -3.67 15.55
C SER A 452 8.35 -2.54 16.06
N LYS A 453 8.84 -1.70 16.98
CA LYS A 453 8.09 -0.54 17.48
C LYS A 453 8.02 0.61 16.49
N ILE A 454 8.85 0.60 15.44
CA ILE A 454 8.87 1.70 14.47
C ILE A 454 7.52 1.77 13.75
N ALA A 455 6.84 2.89 13.95
CA ALA A 455 5.59 3.24 13.28
C ALA A 455 5.83 4.07 12.01
N ALA A 456 6.96 4.78 11.91
CA ALA A 456 7.40 5.46 10.69
C ALA A 456 8.89 5.82 10.76
N ILE A 457 9.55 5.82 9.60
CA ILE A 457 10.88 6.42 9.39
C ILE A 457 10.76 7.48 8.31
N ARG A 458 11.11 8.71 8.64
CA ARG A 458 10.87 9.89 7.80
C ARG A 458 12.16 10.64 7.50
N TRP A 459 12.27 11.10 6.26
CA TRP A 459 13.41 11.85 5.77
C TRP A 459 12.98 13.09 4.98
N PHE A 460 13.83 14.11 4.99
CA PHE A 460 13.71 15.27 4.13
C PHE A 460 14.81 15.26 3.09
N SER A 461 14.44 15.04 1.83
CA SER A 461 15.32 15.06 0.68
C SER A 461 15.26 16.43 -0.03
N PRO A 462 16.34 17.23 -0.03
CA PRO A 462 16.42 18.46 -0.82
C PRO A 462 16.35 18.19 -2.33
N ALA A 463 16.84 17.06 -2.85
CA ALA A 463 16.64 16.68 -4.25
C ALA A 463 15.16 16.49 -4.57
N VAL A 464 14.42 15.68 -3.79
CA VAL A 464 12.98 15.49 -4.01
C VAL A 464 12.24 16.82 -3.96
N MET A 465 12.58 17.72 -3.02
CA MET A 465 11.97 19.06 -2.97
C MET A 465 12.24 19.89 -4.23
N ARG A 466 13.49 19.88 -4.72
CA ARG A 466 13.87 20.59 -5.97
C ARG A 466 13.21 19.97 -7.19
N ASP A 467 13.13 18.65 -7.25
CA ASP A 467 12.49 17.91 -8.33
C ASP A 467 11.00 18.24 -8.41
N THR A 468 10.29 18.25 -7.29
CA THR A 468 8.86 18.60 -7.24
C THR A 468 8.65 20.06 -7.67
N LYS A 469 9.40 21.02 -7.11
CA LYS A 469 9.28 22.45 -7.48
C LYS A 469 9.64 22.70 -8.95
N GLY A 470 10.71 22.07 -9.43
CA GLY A 470 11.16 22.17 -10.82
C GLY A 470 10.16 21.53 -11.79
N ALA A 471 9.57 20.40 -11.43
CA ALA A 471 8.54 19.74 -12.20
C ALA A 471 7.25 20.57 -12.28
N GLU A 472 6.79 21.14 -11.17
CA GLU A 472 5.61 22.02 -11.13
C GLU A 472 5.82 23.29 -11.97
N SER A 473 6.97 23.96 -11.82
CA SER A 473 7.31 25.18 -12.58
C SER A 473 7.51 24.91 -14.08
N ALA A 474 8.27 23.89 -14.45
CA ALA A 474 8.49 23.54 -15.86
C ALA A 474 7.21 23.07 -16.56
N PHE A 475 6.29 22.44 -15.81
CA PHE A 475 5.01 22.00 -16.34
C PHE A 475 4.02 23.16 -16.49
N THR A 476 3.89 24.02 -15.48
CA THR A 476 2.99 25.20 -15.53
C THR A 476 3.39 26.21 -16.61
N GLY A 477 4.66 26.26 -17.01
CA GLY A 477 5.16 27.09 -18.10
C GLY A 477 5.12 26.45 -19.51
N SER A 478 4.59 25.23 -19.68
CA SER A 478 4.58 24.52 -20.97
C SER A 478 3.18 24.43 -21.58
N SER A 479 3.02 24.78 -22.87
CA SER A 479 1.79 24.55 -23.62
C SER A 479 1.66 23.09 -24.07
N ASP A 480 0.42 22.59 -24.21
CA ASP A 480 0.12 21.24 -24.70
C ASP A 480 0.76 20.95 -26.07
N GLU A 481 0.93 21.97 -26.93
CA GLU A 481 1.59 21.87 -28.24
C GLU A 481 3.05 21.39 -28.17
N ARG A 482 3.78 21.68 -27.08
CA ARG A 482 5.18 21.28 -26.93
C ARG A 482 5.35 19.76 -26.93
N PHE A 483 4.35 19.03 -26.45
CA PHE A 483 4.38 17.57 -26.33
C PHE A 483 3.80 16.87 -27.56
N GLY A 484 3.23 17.60 -28.53
CA GLY A 484 2.54 17.04 -29.69
C GLY A 484 3.37 16.01 -30.44
N LYS A 485 4.66 16.28 -30.71
CA LYS A 485 5.54 15.33 -31.42
C LYS A 485 5.77 14.02 -30.66
N LEU A 486 5.86 14.07 -29.34
CA LEU A 486 6.06 12.87 -28.51
C LEU A 486 4.75 12.09 -28.37
N LEU A 487 3.63 12.78 -28.18
CA LEU A 487 2.30 12.20 -28.19
C LEU A 487 1.98 11.53 -29.54
N ASP A 488 2.32 12.17 -30.65
CA ASP A 488 2.10 11.61 -31.98
C ASP A 488 2.98 10.39 -32.23
N LEU A 489 4.25 10.42 -31.80
CA LEU A 489 5.11 9.24 -31.87
C LEU A 489 4.49 8.07 -31.10
N ILE A 490 4.13 8.27 -29.82
CA ILE A 490 3.55 7.21 -29.00
C ILE A 490 2.25 6.71 -29.62
N GLY A 491 1.34 7.63 -29.99
CA GLY A 491 0.04 7.27 -30.57
C GLY A 491 0.15 6.50 -31.88
N VAL A 492 1.11 6.86 -32.74
CA VAL A 492 1.36 6.12 -33.99
C VAL A 492 1.87 4.70 -33.70
N LEU A 493 2.80 4.55 -32.76
CA LEU A 493 3.35 3.23 -32.42
C LEU A 493 2.33 2.31 -31.74
N GLU A 494 1.50 2.87 -30.85
CA GLU A 494 0.53 2.10 -30.06
C GLU A 494 -0.76 1.76 -30.84
N SER A 495 -1.23 2.67 -31.69
CA SER A 495 -2.56 2.52 -32.32
C SER A 495 -2.67 3.07 -33.75
N ASN A 496 -1.56 3.47 -34.37
CA ASN A 496 -1.57 4.24 -35.62
C ASN A 496 -2.37 5.56 -35.50
N GLY A 497 -2.33 6.20 -34.33
CA GLY A 497 -2.97 7.49 -34.07
C GLY A 497 -4.49 7.43 -33.85
N ASN A 498 -5.06 6.24 -33.66
CA ASN A 498 -6.51 6.07 -33.62
C ASN A 498 -7.07 6.16 -32.20
N TYR A 499 -7.80 7.25 -31.92
CA TYR A 499 -8.45 7.51 -30.63
C TYR A 499 -9.58 6.53 -30.27
N SER A 500 -10.06 5.74 -31.24
CA SER A 500 -11.05 4.68 -31.01
C SER A 500 -10.45 3.28 -31.11
N ALA A 501 -9.13 3.12 -31.19
CA ALA A 501 -8.50 1.81 -31.21
C ALA A 501 -8.76 1.01 -29.93
N PHE A 502 -8.72 -0.31 -30.04
CA PHE A 502 -8.65 -1.20 -28.88
C PHE A 502 -7.76 -2.40 -29.21
N PHE A 503 -7.33 -3.13 -28.18
CA PHE A 503 -6.48 -4.30 -28.35
C PHE A 503 -7.07 -5.28 -29.37
N SER A 504 -6.23 -5.82 -30.26
CA SER A 504 -6.58 -6.62 -31.45
C SER A 504 -7.29 -5.89 -32.61
N ASN A 505 -7.70 -4.62 -32.44
CA ASN A 505 -8.35 -3.83 -33.49
C ASN A 505 -7.89 -2.36 -33.51
N ALA A 506 -6.66 -2.12 -33.95
CA ALA A 506 -6.11 -0.77 -34.10
C ALA A 506 -6.82 0.08 -35.18
N ARG A 507 -7.60 -0.54 -36.07
CA ARG A 507 -8.34 0.14 -37.16
C ARG A 507 -9.82 0.31 -36.86
N ASN A 508 -10.24 0.17 -35.60
CA ASN A 508 -11.62 0.41 -35.21
C ASN A 508 -12.07 1.78 -35.73
N LYS A 509 -13.16 1.80 -36.51
CA LYS A 509 -13.64 3.01 -37.15
C LYS A 509 -14.56 3.80 -36.24
N ASN A 510 -15.44 3.12 -35.51
CA ASN A 510 -16.31 3.74 -34.52
C ASN A 510 -17.20 2.75 -33.74
N ASP A 511 -16.84 1.47 -33.66
CA ASP A 511 -17.65 0.47 -32.94
C ASP A 511 -16.76 -0.40 -32.03
N PRO A 512 -16.64 -0.04 -30.74
CA PRO A 512 -17.34 1.05 -30.05
C PRO A 512 -16.79 2.44 -30.42
N ALA A 513 -17.62 3.48 -30.26
CA ALA A 513 -17.26 4.89 -30.45
C ALA A 513 -16.65 5.49 -29.18
N PHE A 514 -15.44 5.07 -28.81
CA PHE A 514 -14.82 5.44 -27.51
C PHE A 514 -14.73 6.94 -27.26
N THR A 515 -14.48 7.76 -28.30
CA THR A 515 -14.37 9.22 -28.16
C THR A 515 -15.67 9.90 -27.72
N THR A 516 -16.81 9.22 -27.86
CA THR A 516 -18.12 9.71 -27.42
C THR A 516 -18.54 9.20 -26.04
N MET A 517 -17.85 8.17 -25.53
CA MET A 517 -18.13 7.55 -24.25
C MET A 517 -17.55 8.39 -23.11
N THR A 518 -18.16 8.33 -21.93
CA THR A 518 -17.55 8.86 -20.71
C THR A 518 -16.42 7.94 -20.25
N VAL A 519 -15.48 8.47 -19.46
CA VAL A 519 -14.40 7.66 -18.87
C VAL A 519 -14.95 6.43 -18.13
N ASN A 520 -16.04 6.57 -17.36
CA ASN A 520 -16.66 5.43 -16.67
C ASN A 520 -17.26 4.41 -17.65
N GLN A 521 -17.86 4.85 -18.76
CA GLN A 521 -18.35 3.93 -19.79
C GLN A 521 -17.21 3.17 -20.47
N VAL A 522 -16.07 3.83 -20.73
CA VAL A 522 -14.89 3.18 -21.29
C VAL A 522 -14.32 2.15 -20.31
N LEU A 523 -14.19 2.50 -19.03
CA LEU A 523 -13.72 1.59 -17.98
C LEU A 523 -14.62 0.36 -17.83
N ALA A 524 -15.94 0.54 -17.92
CA ALA A 524 -16.90 -0.57 -17.92
C ALA A 524 -16.73 -1.45 -19.15
N TRP A 525 -16.60 -0.85 -20.35
CA TRP A 525 -16.35 -1.62 -21.56
C TRP A 525 -15.04 -2.41 -21.51
N GLN A 526 -13.96 -1.80 -21.00
CA GLN A 526 -12.66 -2.45 -20.87
C GLN A 526 -12.72 -3.67 -19.94
N ARG A 527 -13.48 -3.58 -18.84
CA ARG A 527 -13.75 -4.70 -17.93
C ARG A 527 -14.46 -5.82 -18.68
N ASP A 528 -15.56 -5.49 -19.36
CA ASP A 528 -16.37 -6.47 -20.11
C ASP A 528 -15.60 -7.06 -21.31
N PHE A 529 -14.62 -6.33 -21.85
CA PHE A 529 -13.77 -6.79 -22.94
C PHE A 529 -12.75 -7.85 -22.47
N ILE A 530 -12.14 -7.66 -21.29
CA ILE A 530 -11.30 -8.68 -20.65
C ILE A 530 -12.13 -9.90 -20.27
N ALA A 531 -13.31 -9.70 -19.67
CA ALA A 531 -14.19 -10.80 -19.26
C ALA A 531 -14.60 -11.71 -20.42
N ARG A 532 -14.65 -11.18 -21.66
CA ARG A 532 -14.90 -11.95 -22.90
C ARG A 532 -13.66 -12.67 -23.45
N GLY A 533 -12.56 -12.73 -22.70
CA GLY A 533 -11.34 -13.45 -23.06
C GLY A 533 -10.29 -12.61 -23.80
N SER A 534 -10.43 -11.27 -23.83
CA SER A 534 -9.36 -10.43 -24.38
C SER A 534 -8.11 -10.52 -23.49
N LYS A 535 -6.93 -10.60 -24.13
CA LYS A 535 -5.64 -10.64 -23.41
C LYS A 535 -5.21 -9.28 -22.86
N SER A 536 -5.85 -8.20 -23.28
CA SER A 536 -5.54 -6.84 -22.83
C SER A 536 -6.76 -5.93 -22.93
N SER A 537 -6.85 -4.98 -21.99
CA SER A 537 -7.91 -3.98 -21.90
C SER A 537 -7.57 -2.71 -22.66
N ALA A 538 -6.44 -2.67 -23.39
CA ALA A 538 -5.94 -1.45 -24.01
C ALA A 538 -6.96 -0.80 -24.96
N VAL A 539 -7.20 0.52 -24.77
CA VAL A 539 -8.07 1.34 -25.62
C VAL A 539 -7.49 2.72 -25.91
N GLY A 540 -7.97 3.34 -26.97
CA GLY A 540 -7.62 4.69 -27.38
C GLY A 540 -6.28 4.82 -28.07
N LYS A 541 -5.93 6.07 -28.41
CA LYS A 541 -4.71 6.43 -29.16
C LYS A 541 -3.45 5.91 -28.47
N TYR A 542 -3.44 5.93 -27.14
CA TYR A 542 -2.29 5.58 -26.31
C TYR A 542 -2.40 4.20 -25.63
N GLN A 543 -3.39 3.38 -26.03
CA GLN A 543 -3.58 2.01 -25.54
C GLN A 543 -3.67 1.92 -24.00
N PHE A 544 -4.45 2.80 -23.38
CA PHE A 544 -4.64 2.83 -21.93
C PHE A 544 -5.26 1.51 -21.45
N LEU A 545 -4.59 0.84 -20.51
CA LEU A 545 -5.16 -0.29 -19.79
C LEU A 545 -6.23 0.20 -18.81
N ARG A 546 -7.20 -0.66 -18.49
CA ARG A 546 -8.30 -0.33 -17.55
C ARG A 546 -7.77 0.24 -16.24
N LYS A 547 -6.79 -0.45 -15.62
CA LYS A 547 -6.19 -0.04 -14.35
C LYS A 547 -5.51 1.32 -14.46
N THR A 548 -4.77 1.56 -15.53
CA THR A 548 -4.10 2.85 -15.80
C THR A 548 -5.12 3.98 -15.97
N LEU A 549 -6.16 3.77 -16.77
CA LEU A 549 -7.21 4.78 -16.98
C LEU A 549 -7.99 5.08 -15.69
N GLY A 550 -8.30 4.04 -14.91
CA GLY A 550 -8.96 4.17 -13.60
C GLY A 550 -8.12 4.98 -12.62
N GLY A 551 -6.84 4.65 -12.49
CA GLY A 551 -5.92 5.38 -11.62
C GLY A 551 -5.78 6.85 -11.98
N LEU A 552 -5.72 7.20 -13.28
CA LEU A 552 -5.66 8.60 -13.72
C LEU A 552 -6.95 9.37 -13.39
N ARG A 553 -8.12 8.72 -13.52
CA ARG A 553 -9.40 9.30 -13.11
C ARG A 553 -9.42 9.56 -11.60
N ASP A 554 -8.92 8.62 -10.80
CA ASP A 554 -8.93 8.72 -9.32
C ASP A 554 -7.96 9.78 -8.80
N GLN A 555 -6.86 9.99 -9.52
CA GLN A 555 -5.93 11.11 -9.31
C GLN A 555 -6.51 12.47 -9.72
N GLY A 556 -7.76 12.52 -10.22
CA GLY A 556 -8.43 13.75 -10.62
C GLY A 556 -7.93 14.34 -11.93
N VAL A 557 -7.21 13.56 -12.77
CA VAL A 557 -6.78 14.02 -14.09
C VAL A 557 -7.99 14.28 -14.99
N LEU A 558 -8.99 13.41 -14.89
CA LEU A 558 -10.34 13.55 -15.47
C LEU A 558 -11.38 13.00 -14.49
N SER A 559 -12.60 13.52 -14.55
CA SER A 559 -13.73 12.93 -13.83
C SER A 559 -14.28 11.71 -14.59
N GLY A 560 -14.95 10.79 -13.87
CA GLY A 560 -15.59 9.63 -14.50
C GLY A 560 -16.72 9.99 -15.49
N GLY A 561 -17.29 11.19 -15.36
CA GLY A 561 -18.31 11.74 -16.26
C GLY A 561 -17.74 12.48 -17.46
N ASP A 562 -16.45 12.77 -17.48
CA ASP A 562 -15.79 13.44 -18.61
C ASP A 562 -15.77 12.52 -19.82
N ARG A 563 -15.80 13.11 -21.02
CA ARG A 563 -15.69 12.34 -22.27
C ARG A 563 -14.27 11.83 -22.47
N PHE A 564 -14.15 10.60 -22.94
CA PHE A 564 -12.88 10.01 -23.38
C PHE A 564 -12.51 10.43 -24.81
N ASP A 565 -12.72 11.71 -25.12
CA ASP A 565 -12.45 12.33 -26.42
C ASP A 565 -10.94 12.52 -26.67
N GLU A 566 -10.59 13.05 -27.84
CA GLU A 566 -9.21 13.23 -28.28
C GLU A 566 -8.38 14.07 -27.30
N ARG A 567 -8.96 15.18 -26.84
CA ARG A 567 -8.31 16.10 -25.90
C ARG A 567 -8.09 15.44 -24.54
N SER A 568 -9.09 14.72 -24.06
CA SER A 568 -9.02 13.97 -22.81
C SER A 568 -7.95 12.88 -22.86
N GLN A 569 -7.87 12.12 -23.95
CA GLN A 569 -6.84 11.09 -24.13
C GLN A 569 -5.43 11.70 -24.15
N ASP A 570 -5.22 12.82 -24.85
CA ASP A 570 -3.93 13.52 -24.86
C ASP A 570 -3.55 14.01 -23.45
N LYS A 571 -4.51 14.56 -22.70
CA LYS A 571 -4.33 15.00 -21.32
C LYS A 571 -3.94 13.84 -20.39
N LEU A 572 -4.58 12.68 -20.54
CA LEU A 572 -4.27 11.47 -19.79
C LEU A 572 -2.86 10.95 -20.12
N ALA A 573 -2.46 10.96 -21.39
CA ALA A 573 -1.11 10.57 -21.79
C ALA A 573 -0.05 11.52 -21.21
N ILE A 574 -0.31 12.84 -21.18
CA ILE A 574 0.56 13.82 -20.51
C ILE A 574 0.67 13.52 -19.02
N ALA A 575 -0.44 13.16 -18.36
CA ALA A 575 -0.40 12.79 -16.94
C ALA A 575 0.46 11.53 -16.68
N LEU A 576 0.42 10.52 -17.55
CA LEU A 576 1.33 9.37 -17.48
C LEU A 576 2.79 9.79 -17.69
N MET A 577 3.07 10.67 -18.67
CA MET A 577 4.42 11.20 -18.86
C MET A 577 4.92 11.95 -17.62
N LYS A 578 4.05 12.71 -16.92
CA LYS A 578 4.40 13.32 -15.62
C LYS A 578 4.78 12.28 -14.59
N GLY A 579 3.98 11.22 -14.44
CA GLY A 579 4.29 10.09 -13.55
C GLY A 579 5.64 9.43 -13.89
N ARG A 580 6.03 9.42 -15.16
CA ARG A 580 7.34 8.93 -15.64
C ARG A 580 8.48 9.94 -15.54
N GLY A 581 8.22 11.13 -15.00
CA GLY A 581 9.23 12.14 -14.71
C GLY A 581 9.39 13.24 -15.77
N LEU A 582 8.36 13.51 -16.58
CA LEU A 582 8.39 14.59 -17.59
C LEU A 582 8.83 15.94 -17.02
N GLY A 583 8.31 16.33 -15.86
CA GLY A 583 8.72 17.59 -15.22
C GLY A 583 10.22 17.62 -14.86
N ARG A 584 10.75 16.50 -14.34
CA ARG A 584 12.19 16.34 -14.04
C ARG A 584 13.05 16.33 -15.31
N TYR A 585 12.52 15.82 -16.41
CA TYR A 585 13.18 15.84 -17.71
C TYR A 585 13.29 17.26 -18.26
N LEU A 586 12.18 18.01 -18.22
CA LEU A 586 12.12 19.39 -18.69
C LEU A 586 13.00 20.33 -17.85
N SER A 587 13.09 20.12 -16.54
CA SER A 587 13.99 20.88 -15.66
C SER A 587 15.48 20.51 -15.82
N GLY A 588 15.76 19.41 -16.52
CA GLY A 588 17.10 18.91 -16.78
C GLY A 588 17.72 18.06 -15.68
N VAL A 589 16.98 17.77 -14.62
CA VAL A 589 17.36 16.82 -13.57
C VAL A 589 17.45 15.40 -14.10
N LEU A 590 16.47 14.99 -14.92
CA LEU A 590 16.43 13.66 -15.53
C LEU A 590 17.09 13.72 -16.91
N SER A 591 18.04 12.82 -17.17
CA SER A 591 18.68 12.72 -18.49
C SER A 591 17.68 12.28 -19.56
N SER A 592 17.98 12.54 -20.84
CA SER A 592 17.12 12.08 -21.93
C SER A 592 17.05 10.55 -21.97
N GLU A 593 18.15 9.85 -21.69
CA GLU A 593 18.19 8.39 -21.65
C GLU A 593 17.38 7.83 -20.48
N ASP A 594 17.48 8.41 -19.28
CA ASP A 594 16.71 7.97 -18.12
C ASP A 594 15.21 8.23 -18.29
N PHE A 595 14.85 9.39 -18.85
CA PHE A 595 13.45 9.66 -19.17
C PHE A 595 12.92 8.71 -20.24
N GLY A 596 13.72 8.43 -21.28
CA GLY A 596 13.38 7.45 -22.30
C GLY A 596 13.17 6.05 -21.74
N VAL A 597 14.01 5.61 -20.79
CA VAL A 597 13.79 4.35 -20.05
C VAL A 597 12.45 4.39 -19.31
N ASN A 598 12.15 5.47 -18.59
CA ASN A 598 10.91 5.58 -17.82
C ASN A 598 9.67 5.55 -18.73
N LEU A 599 9.71 6.18 -19.90
CA LEU A 599 8.63 6.11 -20.88
C LEU A 599 8.46 4.70 -21.48
N ALA A 600 9.56 3.97 -21.71
CA ALA A 600 9.50 2.58 -22.17
C ALA A 600 8.91 1.61 -21.14
N LYS A 601 8.84 2.01 -19.86
CA LYS A 601 8.11 1.30 -18.79
C LYS A 601 6.60 1.61 -18.78
N GLU A 602 6.14 2.58 -19.56
CA GLU A 602 4.72 2.91 -19.72
C GLU A 602 4.19 2.36 -21.05
N TRP A 603 4.91 2.62 -22.13
CA TRP A 603 4.52 2.20 -23.49
C TRP A 603 5.49 1.15 -24.03
N ALA A 604 5.00 -0.09 -24.16
CA ALA A 604 5.82 -1.23 -24.53
C ALA A 604 6.39 -1.13 -25.95
N SER A 605 5.79 -0.31 -26.82
CA SER A 605 6.27 -0.05 -28.18
C SER A 605 7.54 0.81 -28.25
N LEU A 606 7.92 1.47 -27.15
CA LEU A 606 9.14 2.29 -27.09
C LEU A 606 10.38 1.45 -26.76
N PRO A 607 11.56 1.78 -27.32
CA PRO A 607 12.81 1.14 -26.96
C PRO A 607 13.37 1.70 -25.65
N VAL A 608 14.07 0.87 -24.89
CA VAL A 608 15.00 1.38 -23.87
C VAL A 608 16.22 2.01 -24.59
N PRO A 609 16.59 3.26 -24.31
CA PRO A 609 17.71 3.91 -25.00
C PRO A 609 19.08 3.44 -24.50
N LYS A 610 19.13 2.84 -23.31
CA LYS A 610 20.32 2.24 -22.72
C LYS A 610 19.99 0.87 -22.14
N GLN A 611 21.02 0.08 -21.89
CA GLN A 611 20.86 -1.22 -21.25
C GLN A 611 20.33 -1.02 -19.82
N VAL A 612 19.30 -1.79 -19.47
CA VAL A 612 18.67 -1.75 -18.14
C VAL A 612 18.40 -3.16 -17.64
N ARG A 613 18.24 -3.30 -16.33
CA ARG A 613 17.91 -4.57 -15.70
C ARG A 613 16.41 -4.61 -15.39
N ARG A 614 15.75 -5.72 -15.73
CA ARG A 614 14.36 -6.04 -15.38
C ARG A 614 14.34 -7.39 -14.68
N GLY A 615 14.32 -7.38 -13.35
CA GLY A 615 14.52 -8.60 -12.54
C GLY A 615 15.86 -9.28 -12.87
N ASN A 616 15.81 -10.56 -13.26
CA ASN A 616 17.00 -11.31 -13.68
C ASN A 616 17.40 -11.11 -15.14
N ARG A 617 16.62 -10.36 -15.92
CA ARG A 617 16.87 -10.14 -17.35
C ARG A 617 17.60 -8.83 -17.58
N LEU A 618 18.61 -8.89 -18.44
CA LEU A 618 19.25 -7.71 -19.00
C LEU A 618 18.51 -7.34 -20.30
N VAL A 619 17.99 -6.11 -20.36
CA VAL A 619 17.30 -5.55 -21.52
C VAL A 619 18.27 -4.63 -22.22
N ASN A 620 18.62 -4.95 -23.46
CA ASN A 620 19.60 -4.19 -24.24
C ASN A 620 18.96 -2.97 -24.90
N SER A 621 19.79 -1.95 -25.19
CA SER A 621 19.36 -0.77 -25.94
C SER A 621 18.65 -1.16 -27.25
N GLY A 622 17.54 -0.50 -27.56
CA GLY A 622 16.70 -0.78 -28.73
C GLY A 622 15.62 -1.83 -28.52
N GLN A 623 15.65 -2.58 -27.40
CA GLN A 623 14.59 -3.51 -27.06
C GLN A 623 13.45 -2.83 -26.30
N SER A 624 12.25 -3.39 -26.34
CA SER A 624 11.20 -3.01 -25.39
C SER A 624 11.65 -3.31 -23.98
N TYR A 625 11.23 -2.51 -23.00
CA TYR A 625 11.45 -2.83 -21.58
C TYR A 625 10.90 -4.23 -21.22
N TYR A 626 9.85 -4.67 -21.92
CA TYR A 626 9.19 -5.95 -21.73
C TYR A 626 9.73 -7.08 -22.62
N ALA A 627 10.85 -6.86 -23.32
CA ALA A 627 11.42 -7.86 -24.20
C ALA A 627 11.62 -9.21 -23.49
N GLY A 628 11.17 -10.30 -24.13
CA GLY A 628 11.28 -11.66 -23.62
C GLY A 628 9.99 -12.23 -23.03
N ASP A 629 8.90 -11.47 -22.98
CA ASP A 629 7.57 -11.96 -22.60
C ASP A 629 6.80 -12.65 -23.76
N GLY A 630 7.38 -12.65 -24.96
CA GLY A 630 6.77 -13.24 -26.17
C GLY A 630 5.66 -12.40 -26.81
N LEU A 631 5.33 -11.24 -26.25
CA LEU A 631 4.22 -10.38 -26.69
C LEU A 631 4.70 -8.99 -27.15
N ASN A 632 5.65 -8.39 -26.41
CA ASN A 632 6.02 -7.00 -26.57
C ASN A 632 7.34 -6.81 -27.33
N ARG A 633 7.37 -5.81 -28.20
CA ARG A 633 8.56 -5.41 -28.97
C ARG A 633 8.58 -3.90 -29.19
N SER A 634 9.79 -3.35 -29.28
CA SER A 634 9.96 -1.96 -29.72
C SER A 634 9.58 -1.84 -31.21
N LEU A 635 8.94 -0.72 -31.56
CA LEU A 635 8.51 -0.41 -32.93
C LEU A 635 9.24 0.81 -33.53
N VAL A 636 10.18 1.40 -32.79
CA VAL A 636 10.98 2.56 -33.25
C VAL A 636 12.46 2.38 -32.88
N SER A 637 13.35 3.03 -33.64
CA SER A 637 14.78 3.06 -33.32
C SER A 637 15.06 3.96 -32.10
N VAL A 638 16.12 3.65 -31.37
CA VAL A 638 16.60 4.49 -30.25
C VAL A 638 16.90 5.90 -30.74
N GLU A 639 17.55 6.03 -31.89
CA GLU A 639 17.90 7.34 -32.45
C GLU A 639 16.66 8.20 -32.74
N GLY A 640 15.64 7.63 -33.40
CA GLY A 640 14.39 8.32 -33.71
C GLY A 640 13.63 8.72 -32.45
N PHE A 641 13.55 7.82 -31.47
CA PHE A 641 12.91 8.12 -30.18
C PHE A 641 13.65 9.25 -29.42
N MET A 642 14.97 9.16 -29.32
CA MET A 642 15.79 10.13 -28.60
C MET A 642 15.80 11.51 -29.28
N ALA A 643 15.68 11.56 -30.62
CA ALA A 643 15.52 12.82 -31.34
C ALA A 643 14.22 13.54 -30.95
N VAL A 644 13.12 12.81 -30.82
CA VAL A 644 11.83 13.36 -30.36
C VAL A 644 11.91 13.86 -28.93
N LEU A 645 12.52 13.09 -28.01
CA LEU A 645 12.70 13.53 -26.62
C LEU A 645 13.48 14.84 -26.53
N ARG A 646 14.65 14.92 -27.20
CA ARG A 646 15.48 16.14 -27.21
C ARG A 646 14.70 17.35 -27.72
N ALA A 647 13.90 17.18 -28.77
CA ALA A 647 13.06 18.25 -29.30
C ALA A 647 11.99 18.74 -28.32
N VAL A 648 11.47 17.86 -27.45
CA VAL A 648 10.52 18.25 -26.38
C VAL A 648 11.20 19.11 -25.32
N ARG A 649 12.46 18.81 -24.96
CA ARG A 649 13.19 19.58 -23.95
C ARG A 649 13.61 20.97 -24.42
N GLY A 650 13.82 21.17 -25.72
CA GLY A 650 14.33 22.42 -26.28
C GLY A 650 15.84 22.35 -26.45
#